data_AF-A0A679FCX3-F1
#
_entry.id   AF-A0A679FCX3-F1
#
_cell.length_a   1.000
_cell.length_b   1.000
_cell.length_c   1.000
_cell.angle_alpha   90.00
_cell.angle_beta   90.00
_cell.angle_gamma   90.00
#
_symmetry.space_group_name_H-M   'P 1'
#
loop_
_entity.id
_entity.type
_entity.pdbx_description
1 polymer ?
#
loop_
_entity_poly.entity_id
_entity_poly.type
_entity_poly.pdbx_seq_one_letter_code
_entity_poly.pdbx_strand_id
1 'polypeptide(L)'
;MLLAWGALIVALFFDPLTVWLTQPDSGSPFRIGDDPVVIQGVPRYSTPYSMTNRIFWTMAVPLVPFAIMLLGHEFWRRVCPLSHASQFARMFGFERKLPNLNRKTGRVERILALLPSQSWLRRNHYYFQLGFLTLGVTGRILFYNSSHIALAAAFIFIISFAVFVGFTYGGKSWCNYFCPTAVVQQIYTGPGGLFDSKPHVERVAIKQSSCRASTDAADRSICVGCMTNCPDIDLENNYWKAIDLDQKRNVYYLFFGLVFGFYTYYFVYSGTWDYYMSGYWTHESDQFGALLKSGLYIGGHAYPVPKIVAAPAYILLCMSVSFGLFLALEKLYARCAEARGVSLSKAQRRHHMLTFSGFAAFTLFYAFAGRPNILLMPPIAIKLIDLAIAATSVAWLIRSLTRNADLYRHESLGNALRQELERMGFRSEAFLDGRSLDELSADEIYVLAKTLPNFSVDQKRNAYRAILADALATGQTRSSESLKLLRDLRIQLGLSDSDHDAIAHALGVEDPSLFNSDLARTVEEHARRRNYREFVTDLIQKGLAAGVAPKAWLARAETLVSIRQMRNWFNISDEEHAEILGEATNDQARLTERIAALSHSLKWTEAARFTLSHEKRPEASLLAKTIVKWQTQLVREIVHLAATLDDAARAAELVRPIALILGTEGKSALAEMIDMAPAALRDAIHDARTAGSASYFEIIEMSRPADVVFRTFLDDRDALVRALAVSALAAESAEGAALAREMFAHNEALPPLAEEIVARAKHGERSPIVLIMAELLVSSVFSRVDLSELAEIARRSTIERHPKGTQICRHGESSDGMFVLVRGETVAWVPEKNGREIIGRGSAGTVFGELGVISGRPRAASVEVTSDEATVVAIPRRAVDDLLGRDASAVQSILKTVTGYLLDNMAAASAKAKQELQTS
;
A
#
# COMPACT_ATOMS: atom_id res chain seq x y z
N MET A 1 12.97 -10.18 -26.08
CA MET A 1 14.12 -11.09 -25.87
C MET A 1 13.86 -12.54 -26.22
N LEU A 2 12.80 -13.20 -25.75
CA LEU A 2 12.55 -14.61 -26.09
C LEU A 2 12.50 -14.87 -27.62
N LEU A 3 11.84 -13.98 -28.37
CA LEU A 3 11.84 -14.02 -29.84
C LEU A 3 13.24 -13.84 -30.45
N ALA A 4 14.09 -13.00 -29.85
CA ALA A 4 15.47 -12.81 -30.30
C ALA A 4 16.33 -14.07 -30.05
N TRP A 5 16.08 -14.80 -28.95
CA TRP A 5 16.68 -16.12 -28.71
C TRP A 5 16.18 -17.15 -29.72
N GLY A 6 14.89 -17.14 -30.08
CA GLY A 6 14.36 -17.97 -31.15
C GLY A 6 15.04 -17.69 -32.49
N ALA A 7 15.19 -16.42 -32.85
CA ALA A 7 15.92 -16.00 -34.04
C ALA A 7 17.40 -16.41 -34.00
N LEU A 8 18.07 -16.31 -32.85
CA LEU A 8 19.44 -16.79 -32.66
C LEU A 8 19.56 -18.32 -32.86
N ILE A 9 18.62 -19.11 -32.33
CA ILE A 9 18.60 -20.56 -32.52
C ILE A 9 18.42 -20.91 -34.00
N VAL A 10 17.53 -20.21 -34.70
CA VAL A 10 17.36 -20.37 -36.15
C VAL A 10 18.64 -20.00 -36.89
N ALA A 11 19.28 -18.89 -36.54
CA ALA A 11 20.55 -18.45 -37.13
C ALA A 11 21.70 -19.45 -36.89
N LEU A 12 21.69 -20.21 -35.79
CA LEU A 12 22.67 -21.27 -35.56
C LEU A 12 22.51 -22.46 -36.52
N PHE A 13 21.31 -22.73 -37.00
CA PHE A 13 21.08 -23.75 -38.04
C PHE A 13 21.30 -23.21 -39.45
N PHE A 14 20.98 -21.93 -39.67
CA PHE A 14 21.03 -21.32 -40.98
C PHE A 14 21.43 -19.84 -40.91
N ASP A 15 22.67 -19.55 -41.30
CA ASP A 15 23.21 -18.19 -41.39
C ASP A 15 23.97 -17.97 -42.72
N PRO A 16 23.25 -17.57 -43.77
CA PRO A 16 23.86 -17.23 -45.05
C PRO A 16 24.44 -15.81 -45.09
N LEU A 17 24.08 -14.95 -44.13
CA LEU A 17 24.35 -13.52 -44.20
C LEU A 17 25.72 -13.16 -43.64
N THR A 18 26.07 -13.70 -42.46
CA THR A 18 27.29 -13.23 -41.79
C THR A 18 28.57 -13.88 -42.31
N VAL A 19 28.47 -14.97 -43.08
CA VAL A 19 29.62 -15.59 -43.76
C VAL A 19 30.27 -14.60 -44.73
N TRP A 20 29.48 -13.74 -45.38
CA TRP A 20 30.01 -12.69 -46.24
C TRP A 20 30.93 -11.72 -45.49
N LEU A 21 30.67 -11.44 -44.21
CA LEU A 21 31.48 -10.51 -43.39
C LEU A 21 32.88 -11.05 -43.04
N THR A 22 33.12 -12.35 -43.21
CA THR A 22 34.42 -12.98 -42.92
C THR A 22 35.22 -13.27 -44.19
N GLN A 23 34.65 -13.02 -45.37
CA GLN A 23 35.37 -13.13 -46.64
C GLN A 23 36.58 -12.15 -46.66
N PRO A 24 37.75 -12.57 -47.17
CA PRO A 24 38.97 -11.74 -47.19
C PRO A 24 38.79 -10.38 -47.89
N ASP A 25 37.89 -10.32 -48.87
CA ASP A 25 37.56 -9.18 -49.74
C ASP A 25 36.35 -8.36 -49.29
N SER A 26 35.68 -8.72 -48.19
CA SER A 26 34.43 -8.09 -47.72
C SER A 26 34.53 -6.63 -47.24
N GLY A 27 35.74 -6.10 -47.06
CA GLY A 27 35.97 -4.78 -46.44
C GLY A 27 35.53 -4.67 -44.97
N SER A 28 35.03 -5.76 -44.39
CA SER A 28 34.58 -5.86 -43.00
C SER A 28 35.76 -5.85 -42.02
N PRO A 29 35.61 -5.29 -40.80
CA PRO A 29 36.60 -5.45 -39.74
C PRO A 29 36.77 -6.92 -39.29
N PHE A 30 35.86 -7.82 -39.68
CA PHE A 30 35.90 -9.25 -39.40
C PHE A 30 36.50 -10.08 -40.55
N ARG A 31 37.01 -9.44 -41.61
CA ARG A 31 37.66 -10.13 -42.73
C ARG A 31 38.83 -10.99 -42.22
N ILE A 32 38.95 -12.18 -42.77
CA ILE A 32 40.07 -13.08 -42.46
C ILE A 32 41.34 -12.54 -43.16
N GLY A 33 42.45 -12.47 -42.41
CA GLY A 33 43.78 -12.17 -42.95
C GLY A 33 44.62 -13.43 -43.15
N ASP A 34 45.82 -13.26 -43.72
CA ASP A 34 46.74 -14.37 -44.03
C ASP A 34 47.54 -14.87 -42.80
N ASP A 35 47.43 -14.19 -41.65
CA ASP A 35 48.22 -14.51 -40.46
C ASP A 35 47.72 -15.80 -39.78
N PRO A 36 48.59 -16.82 -39.60
CA PRO A 36 48.21 -18.05 -38.93
C PRO A 36 48.10 -17.88 -37.41
N VAL A 37 47.14 -18.56 -36.80
CA VAL A 37 47.04 -18.70 -35.34
C VAL A 37 47.79 -19.97 -34.93
N VAL A 38 48.82 -19.82 -34.09
CA VAL A 38 49.63 -20.95 -33.60
C VAL A 38 48.92 -21.63 -32.44
N ILE A 39 48.64 -22.93 -32.56
CA ILE A 39 48.01 -23.74 -31.52
C ILE A 39 48.91 -24.96 -31.27
N GLN A 40 49.43 -25.10 -30.05
CA GLN A 40 50.34 -26.20 -29.66
C GLN A 40 51.58 -26.29 -30.56
N GLY A 41 52.11 -25.13 -30.98
CA GLY A 41 53.25 -25.04 -31.90
C GLY A 41 52.92 -25.29 -33.38
N VAL A 42 51.65 -25.53 -33.74
CA VAL A 42 51.21 -25.77 -35.11
C VAL A 42 50.42 -24.56 -35.65
N PRO A 43 50.82 -23.94 -36.77
CA PRO A 43 50.08 -22.83 -37.39
C PRO A 43 48.74 -23.33 -37.99
N ARG A 44 47.67 -22.56 -37.77
CA ARG A 44 46.32 -22.82 -38.30
C ARG A 44 45.77 -21.58 -39.00
N TYR A 45 45.13 -21.78 -40.14
CA TYR A 45 44.54 -20.71 -40.95
C TYR A 45 43.01 -20.74 -40.84
N SER A 46 42.39 -19.57 -40.82
CA SER A 46 40.93 -19.45 -40.76
C SER A 46 40.33 -19.57 -42.17
N THR A 47 39.16 -20.19 -42.27
CA THR A 47 38.36 -20.21 -43.51
C THR A 47 37.07 -19.42 -43.28
N PRO A 48 36.44 -18.84 -44.33
CA PRO A 48 35.19 -18.09 -44.16
C PRO A 48 34.15 -18.88 -43.36
N TYR A 49 33.62 -18.27 -42.31
CA TYR A 49 32.80 -18.94 -41.30
C TYR A 49 31.60 -18.07 -40.89
N SER A 50 30.58 -18.71 -40.32
CA SER A 50 29.41 -18.00 -39.76
C SER A 50 29.78 -17.31 -38.43
N MET A 51 29.50 -16.02 -38.34
CA MET A 51 29.79 -15.22 -37.16
C MET A 51 28.84 -15.48 -35.99
N THR A 52 27.79 -16.31 -36.14
CA THR A 52 26.76 -16.51 -35.10
C THR A 52 27.37 -16.90 -33.74
N ASN A 53 28.30 -17.86 -33.70
CA ASN A 53 28.97 -18.27 -32.46
C ASN A 53 29.82 -17.13 -31.89
N ARG A 54 30.57 -16.42 -32.74
CA ARG A 54 31.40 -15.30 -32.34
C ARG A 54 30.54 -14.17 -31.76
N ILE A 55 29.50 -13.73 -32.46
CA ILE A 55 28.56 -12.70 -31.99
C ILE A 55 27.97 -13.09 -30.63
N PHE A 56 27.50 -14.34 -30.48
CA PHE A 56 26.94 -14.77 -29.21
C PHE A 56 27.98 -14.70 -28.06
N TRP A 57 29.16 -15.30 -28.25
CA TRP A 57 30.14 -15.42 -27.17
C TRP A 57 30.94 -14.16 -26.87
N THR A 58 31.23 -13.32 -27.87
CA THR A 58 32.09 -12.15 -27.71
C THR A 58 31.34 -10.83 -27.78
N MET A 59 30.04 -10.82 -28.10
CA MET A 59 29.19 -9.63 -28.00
C MET A 59 28.04 -9.83 -27.01
N ALA A 60 27.18 -10.84 -27.21
CA ALA A 60 25.97 -10.99 -26.40
C ALA A 60 26.25 -11.39 -24.94
N VAL A 61 27.12 -12.38 -24.71
CA VAL A 61 27.45 -12.86 -23.35
C VAL A 61 28.13 -11.78 -22.50
N PRO A 62 29.13 -11.02 -22.99
CA PRO A 62 29.74 -9.94 -22.22
C PRO A 62 28.75 -8.83 -21.83
N LEU A 63 27.70 -8.57 -22.60
CA LEU A 63 26.70 -7.56 -22.23
C LEU A 63 25.87 -7.97 -21.00
N VAL A 64 25.74 -9.26 -20.72
CA VAL A 64 24.87 -9.78 -19.63
C VAL A 64 25.41 -9.39 -18.24
N PRO A 65 26.65 -9.72 -17.83
CA PRO A 65 27.17 -9.28 -16.54
C PRO A 65 27.19 -7.76 -16.36
N PHE A 66 27.48 -7.01 -17.44
CA PHE A 66 27.49 -5.54 -17.40
C PHE A 66 26.09 -5.01 -17.08
N ALA A 67 25.08 -5.47 -17.83
CA ALA A 67 23.69 -5.08 -17.62
C ALA A 67 23.17 -5.50 -16.24
N ILE A 68 23.52 -6.70 -15.74
CA ILE A 68 23.13 -7.18 -14.40
C ILE A 68 23.68 -6.26 -13.31
N MET A 69 24.96 -5.89 -13.38
CA MET A 69 25.59 -5.08 -12.34
C MET A 69 25.13 -3.61 -12.38
N LEU A 70 24.89 -3.09 -13.58
CA LEU A 70 24.43 -1.72 -13.80
C LEU A 70 22.94 -1.56 -13.46
N LEU A 71 22.08 -2.35 -14.10
CA LEU A 71 20.62 -2.21 -14.07
C LEU A 71 19.95 -3.08 -12.98
N GLY A 72 20.71 -3.96 -12.33
CA GLY A 72 20.26 -4.70 -11.17
C GLY A 72 19.43 -5.95 -11.47
N HIS A 73 18.94 -6.55 -10.38
CA HIS A 73 18.20 -7.81 -10.37
C HIS A 73 16.84 -7.69 -11.06
N GLU A 74 16.14 -6.57 -10.81
CA GLU A 74 14.78 -6.37 -11.30
C GLU A 74 14.73 -6.33 -12.83
N PHE A 75 15.60 -5.54 -13.44
CA PHE A 75 15.72 -5.43 -14.90
C PHE A 75 16.03 -6.79 -15.53
N TRP A 76 17.06 -7.48 -15.02
CA TRP A 76 17.48 -8.77 -15.57
C TRP A 76 16.38 -9.83 -15.49
N ARG A 77 15.66 -9.91 -14.37
CA ARG A 77 14.56 -10.87 -14.19
C ARG A 77 13.41 -10.67 -15.17
N ARG A 78 13.17 -9.44 -15.62
CA ARG A 78 12.13 -9.11 -16.63
C ARG A 78 12.57 -9.45 -18.06
N VAL A 79 13.84 -9.22 -18.36
CA VAL A 79 14.38 -9.36 -19.73
C VAL A 79 14.85 -10.80 -20.02
N CYS A 80 15.16 -11.59 -18.99
CA CYS A 80 15.70 -12.94 -19.12
C CYS A 80 14.74 -13.91 -19.86
N PRO A 81 15.17 -14.52 -20.99
CA PRO A 81 14.33 -15.43 -21.76
C PRO A 81 14.02 -16.73 -21.00
N LEU A 82 14.97 -17.27 -20.24
CA LEU A 82 14.75 -18.48 -19.43
C LEU A 82 13.74 -18.25 -18.30
N SER A 83 13.69 -17.02 -17.75
CA SER A 83 12.70 -16.68 -16.73
C SER A 83 11.28 -16.59 -17.29
N HIS A 84 11.13 -16.22 -18.57
CA HIS A 84 9.86 -16.28 -19.28
C HIS A 84 9.50 -17.72 -19.66
N ALA A 85 10.47 -18.49 -20.18
CA ALA A 85 10.26 -19.89 -20.56
C ALA A 85 9.80 -20.74 -19.38
N SER A 86 10.35 -20.53 -18.17
CA SER A 86 9.91 -21.28 -16.99
C SER A 86 8.46 -20.98 -16.57
N GLN A 87 7.84 -19.90 -17.07
CA GLN A 87 6.45 -19.56 -16.79
C GLN A 87 5.47 -20.11 -17.84
N PHE A 88 5.97 -20.81 -18.86
CA PHE A 88 5.15 -21.28 -19.98
C PHE A 88 4.04 -22.24 -19.53
N ALA A 89 4.36 -23.21 -18.65
CA ALA A 89 3.36 -24.15 -18.11
C ALA A 89 2.20 -23.45 -17.40
N ARG A 90 2.49 -22.32 -16.75
CA ARG A 90 1.50 -21.50 -16.06
C ARG A 90 0.63 -20.72 -17.04
N MET A 91 1.21 -20.12 -18.07
CA MET A 91 0.46 -19.34 -19.08
C MET A 91 -0.63 -20.17 -19.77
N PHE A 92 -0.37 -21.47 -19.98
CA PHE A 92 -1.32 -22.39 -20.60
C PHE A 92 -2.07 -23.28 -19.59
N GLY A 93 -1.88 -23.06 -18.28
CA GLY A 93 -2.65 -23.72 -17.23
C GLY A 93 -2.38 -25.22 -17.02
N PHE A 94 -1.27 -25.76 -17.53
CA PHE A 94 -0.95 -27.19 -17.43
C PHE A 94 0.03 -27.54 -16.29
N GLU A 95 0.15 -26.70 -15.25
CA GLU A 95 1.07 -26.94 -14.12
C GLU A 95 0.75 -28.24 -13.35
N ARG A 96 1.79 -28.93 -12.87
CA ARG A 96 1.65 -30.13 -12.03
C ARG A 96 1.04 -29.77 -10.68
N LYS A 97 -0.02 -30.49 -10.30
CA LYS A 97 -0.67 -30.38 -8.99
C LYS A 97 -0.56 -31.68 -8.21
N LEU A 98 -0.32 -31.59 -6.91
CA LEU A 98 -0.25 -32.74 -6.01
C LEU A 98 -1.51 -32.83 -5.14
N PRO A 99 -2.00 -34.06 -4.86
CA PRO A 99 -3.03 -34.26 -3.86
C PRO A 99 -2.47 -33.93 -2.46
N ASN A 100 -3.17 -33.09 -1.72
CA ASN A 100 -2.88 -32.76 -0.33
C ASN A 100 -4.12 -33.05 0.51
N LEU A 101 -4.00 -33.97 1.47
CA LEU A 101 -5.11 -34.30 2.36
C LEU A 101 -5.23 -33.20 3.42
N ASN A 102 -6.33 -32.48 3.39
CA ASN A 102 -6.65 -31.55 4.46
C ASN A 102 -7.11 -32.34 5.69
N ARG A 103 -6.29 -32.31 6.75
CA ARG A 103 -6.52 -33.07 7.99
C ARG A 103 -7.75 -32.60 8.78
N LYS A 104 -8.21 -31.35 8.58
CA LYS A 104 -9.39 -30.81 9.25
C LYS A 104 -10.69 -31.14 8.52
N THR A 105 -10.68 -31.14 7.18
CA THR A 105 -11.89 -31.35 6.36
C THR A 105 -12.02 -32.77 5.81
N GLY A 106 -10.97 -33.58 5.88
CA GLY A 106 -10.93 -34.95 5.35
C GLY A 106 -10.93 -35.03 3.82
N ARG A 107 -10.85 -33.90 3.10
CA ARG A 107 -10.86 -33.83 1.62
C ARG A 107 -9.45 -33.80 1.04
N VAL A 108 -9.30 -34.37 -0.15
CA VAL A 108 -8.05 -34.34 -0.93
C VAL A 108 -8.08 -33.13 -1.87
N GLU A 109 -7.28 -32.12 -1.57
CA GLU A 109 -7.13 -30.90 -2.35
C GLU A 109 -6.03 -31.04 -3.39
N ARG A 110 -6.08 -30.28 -4.50
CA ARG A 110 -5.00 -30.26 -5.52
C ARG A 110 -4.24 -28.94 -5.47
N ILE A 111 -3.11 -28.93 -4.77
CA ILE A 111 -2.22 -27.76 -4.65
C ILE A 111 -1.11 -27.78 -5.69
N LEU A 112 -0.56 -26.62 -6.03
CA LEU A 112 0.58 -26.53 -6.93
C LEU A 112 1.75 -27.33 -6.34
N ALA A 113 2.39 -28.17 -7.15
CA ALA A 113 3.57 -28.91 -6.74
C ALA A 113 4.72 -27.90 -6.58
N LEU A 114 5.08 -27.54 -5.34
CA LEU A 114 6.26 -26.71 -5.05
C LEU A 114 7.44 -27.59 -4.62
N LEU A 115 8.66 -27.06 -4.73
CA LEU A 115 9.85 -27.76 -4.26
C LEU A 115 9.79 -27.96 -2.74
N PRO A 116 9.77 -29.20 -2.22
CA PRO A 116 9.60 -29.45 -0.80
C PRO A 116 10.68 -28.79 0.06
N SER A 117 10.31 -28.28 1.23
CA SER A 117 11.25 -27.62 2.17
C SER A 117 12.41 -28.54 2.58
N GLN A 118 12.15 -29.84 2.71
CA GLN A 118 13.12 -30.86 3.09
C GLN A 118 13.94 -31.44 1.93
N SER A 119 13.72 -30.98 0.69
CA SER A 119 14.42 -31.49 -0.49
C SER A 119 15.93 -31.24 -0.43
N TRP A 120 16.73 -32.24 -0.84
CA TRP A 120 18.18 -32.09 -0.99
C TRP A 120 18.53 -30.92 -1.90
N LEU A 121 17.79 -30.76 -3.01
CA LEU A 121 18.04 -29.68 -3.97
C LEU A 121 17.82 -28.31 -3.33
N ARG A 122 16.74 -28.11 -2.57
CA ARG A 122 16.48 -26.84 -1.89
C ARG A 122 17.59 -26.50 -0.89
N ARG A 123 18.12 -27.49 -0.17
CA ARG A 123 19.21 -27.30 0.81
C ARG A 123 20.57 -27.08 0.17
N ASN A 124 20.81 -27.56 -1.06
CA ASN A 124 22.11 -27.53 -1.73
C ASN A 124 22.10 -26.76 -3.06
N HIS A 125 21.08 -25.93 -3.31
CA HIS A 125 20.87 -25.28 -4.60
C HIS A 125 22.04 -24.40 -5.02
N TYR A 126 22.73 -23.72 -4.08
CA TYR A 126 23.93 -22.93 -4.36
C TYR A 126 25.01 -23.76 -5.08
N TYR A 127 25.31 -24.97 -4.57
CA TYR A 127 26.29 -25.85 -5.19
C TYR A 127 25.76 -26.50 -6.46
N PHE A 128 24.47 -26.83 -6.52
CA PHE A 128 23.86 -27.35 -7.74
C PHE A 128 23.96 -26.34 -8.90
N GLN A 129 23.59 -25.08 -8.65
CA GLN A 129 23.66 -24.01 -9.65
C GLN A 129 25.10 -23.73 -10.07
N LEU A 130 26.04 -23.69 -9.12
CA LEU A 130 27.47 -23.54 -9.45
C LEU A 130 27.98 -24.73 -10.26
N GLY A 131 27.66 -25.97 -9.86
CA GLY A 131 28.06 -27.17 -10.59
C GLY A 131 27.49 -27.18 -12.01
N PHE A 132 26.22 -26.80 -12.17
CA PHE A 132 25.59 -26.69 -13.48
C PHE A 132 26.23 -25.58 -14.35
N LEU A 133 26.58 -24.44 -13.74
CA LEU A 133 27.35 -23.39 -14.41
C LEU A 133 28.73 -23.91 -14.84
N THR A 134 29.46 -24.60 -13.97
CA THR A 134 30.77 -25.19 -14.26
C THR A 134 30.68 -26.21 -15.40
N LEU A 135 29.63 -27.04 -15.44
CA LEU A 135 29.37 -27.96 -16.56
C LEU A 135 29.11 -27.20 -17.86
N GLY A 136 28.34 -26.11 -17.83
CA GLY A 136 28.10 -25.27 -19.00
C GLY A 136 29.37 -24.59 -19.51
N VAL A 137 30.19 -24.03 -18.61
CA VAL A 137 31.46 -23.37 -18.93
C VAL A 137 32.50 -24.35 -19.46
N THR A 138 32.58 -25.55 -18.88
CA THR A 138 33.46 -26.62 -19.40
C THR A 138 32.95 -27.12 -20.74
N GLY A 139 31.64 -27.34 -20.87
CA GLY A 139 31.01 -27.74 -22.12
C GLY A 139 31.22 -26.72 -23.24
N ARG A 140 31.36 -25.43 -22.92
CA ARG A 140 31.72 -24.40 -23.89
C ARG A 140 33.08 -24.67 -24.53
N ILE A 141 34.10 -25.00 -23.73
CA ILE A 141 35.45 -25.34 -24.21
C ILE A 141 35.42 -26.62 -25.05
N LEU A 142 34.64 -27.61 -24.63
CA LEU A 142 34.66 -28.94 -25.22
C LEU A 142 33.77 -29.07 -26.46
N PHE A 143 32.57 -28.50 -26.44
CA PHE A 143 31.52 -28.81 -27.43
C PHE A 143 30.90 -27.58 -28.12
N TYR A 144 30.72 -26.45 -27.43
CA TYR A 144 29.80 -25.40 -27.92
C TYR A 144 30.47 -24.24 -28.65
N ASN A 145 31.76 -24.01 -28.42
CA ASN A 145 32.44 -22.80 -28.90
C ASN A 145 32.46 -22.65 -30.44
N SER A 146 32.77 -23.72 -31.19
CA SER A 146 32.80 -23.68 -32.65
C SER A 146 31.69 -24.47 -33.34
N SER A 147 31.07 -25.44 -32.67
CA SER A 147 29.93 -26.19 -33.22
C SER A 147 28.61 -25.45 -33.06
N HIS A 148 28.09 -24.89 -34.16
CA HIS A 148 26.78 -24.24 -34.21
C HIS A 148 25.63 -25.17 -33.80
N ILE A 149 25.69 -26.44 -34.24
CA ILE A 149 24.67 -27.45 -33.96
C ILE A 149 24.68 -27.81 -32.46
N ALA A 150 25.86 -27.97 -31.86
CA ALA A 150 25.97 -28.28 -30.44
C ALA A 150 25.46 -27.12 -29.57
N LEU A 151 25.75 -25.88 -29.95
CA LEU A 151 25.24 -24.70 -29.26
C LEU A 151 23.70 -24.59 -29.38
N ALA A 152 23.14 -24.82 -30.57
CA ALA A 152 21.69 -24.82 -30.77
C ALA A 152 21.00 -25.90 -29.95
N ALA A 153 21.53 -27.12 -29.94
CA ALA A 153 21.03 -28.22 -29.13
C ALA A 153 21.08 -27.89 -27.62
N ALA A 154 22.16 -27.25 -27.15
CA ALA A 154 22.28 -26.82 -25.77
C ALA A 154 21.23 -25.75 -25.38
N PHE A 155 20.92 -24.80 -26.27
CA PHE A 155 19.86 -23.82 -26.04
C PHE A 155 18.47 -24.46 -26.01
N ILE A 156 18.16 -25.35 -26.95
CA ILE A 156 16.89 -26.07 -26.95
C ILE A 156 16.74 -26.89 -25.67
N PHE A 157 17.80 -27.58 -25.25
CA PHE A 157 17.83 -28.34 -24.01
C PHE A 157 17.56 -27.46 -22.79
N ILE A 158 18.28 -26.33 -22.61
CA ILE A 158 18.11 -25.50 -21.41
C ILE A 158 16.76 -24.79 -21.37
N ILE A 159 16.20 -24.40 -22.52
CA ILE A 159 14.84 -23.83 -22.61
C ILE A 159 13.81 -24.91 -22.25
N SER A 160 13.92 -26.09 -22.83
CA SER A 160 13.02 -27.22 -22.55
C SER A 160 13.09 -27.63 -21.08
N PHE A 161 14.28 -27.62 -20.49
CA PHE A 161 14.47 -27.92 -19.08
C PHE A 161 13.89 -26.83 -18.18
N ALA A 162 14.02 -25.54 -18.53
CA ALA A 162 13.38 -24.45 -17.80
C ALA A 162 11.83 -24.57 -17.83
N VAL A 163 11.25 -24.90 -18.99
CA VAL A 163 9.81 -25.17 -19.14
C VAL A 163 9.40 -26.37 -18.30
N PHE A 164 10.17 -27.47 -18.35
CA PHE A 164 9.91 -28.67 -17.58
C PHE A 164 9.95 -28.41 -16.07
N VAL A 165 10.94 -27.67 -15.56
CA VAL A 165 11.03 -27.27 -14.16
C VAL A 165 9.85 -26.37 -13.76
N GLY A 166 9.43 -25.46 -14.64
CA GLY A 166 8.23 -24.65 -14.46
C GLY A 166 6.97 -25.49 -14.33
N PHE A 167 6.82 -26.50 -15.18
CA PHE A 167 5.72 -27.47 -15.13
C PHE A 167 5.73 -28.30 -13.84
N THR A 168 6.90 -28.79 -13.41
CA THR A 168 6.99 -29.74 -12.28
C THR A 168 6.93 -29.08 -10.91
N TYR A 169 7.48 -27.88 -10.75
CA TYR A 169 7.65 -27.22 -9.45
C TYR A 169 6.97 -25.86 -9.33
N GLY A 170 6.27 -25.42 -10.38
CA GLY A 170 5.50 -24.17 -10.39
C GLY A 170 6.32 -22.89 -10.23
N GLY A 171 5.69 -21.76 -10.57
CA GLY A 171 6.25 -20.43 -10.33
C GLY A 171 7.63 -20.18 -10.97
N LYS A 172 8.52 -19.51 -10.25
CA LYS A 172 9.90 -19.21 -10.67
C LYS A 172 10.95 -20.12 -10.02
N SER A 173 10.58 -21.36 -9.70
CA SER A 173 11.49 -22.36 -9.10
C SER A 173 12.77 -22.58 -9.92
N TRP A 174 12.69 -22.51 -11.26
CA TRP A 174 13.87 -22.53 -12.15
C TRP A 174 14.90 -21.47 -11.76
N CYS A 175 14.46 -20.22 -11.74
CA CYS A 175 15.29 -19.04 -11.50
C CYS A 175 15.94 -19.01 -10.12
N ASN A 176 15.35 -19.69 -9.13
CA ASN A 176 15.79 -19.67 -7.74
C ASN A 176 16.64 -20.90 -7.38
N TYR A 177 16.37 -22.07 -7.96
CA TYR A 177 17.01 -23.34 -7.55
C TYR A 177 17.85 -24.03 -8.63
N PHE A 178 17.59 -23.76 -9.91
CA PHE A 178 18.21 -24.51 -11.03
C PHE A 178 19.08 -23.65 -11.93
N CYS A 179 18.70 -22.40 -12.16
CA CYS A 179 19.30 -21.53 -13.16
C CYS A 179 20.80 -21.30 -12.90
N PRO A 180 21.72 -21.65 -13.83
CA PRO A 180 23.15 -21.44 -13.64
C PRO A 180 23.53 -19.95 -13.65
N THR A 181 22.79 -19.12 -14.40
CA THR A 181 22.99 -17.67 -14.43
C THR A 181 22.59 -16.99 -13.11
N ALA A 182 21.82 -17.66 -12.24
CA ALA A 182 21.49 -17.12 -10.93
C ALA A 182 22.74 -16.92 -10.06
N VAL A 183 23.78 -17.74 -10.22
CA VAL A 183 25.08 -17.57 -9.52
C VAL A 183 25.74 -16.26 -9.95
N VAL A 184 25.84 -16.04 -11.26
CA VAL A 184 26.41 -14.82 -11.85
C VAL A 184 25.64 -13.58 -11.38
N GLN A 185 24.31 -13.69 -11.42
CA GLN A 185 23.40 -12.65 -10.97
C GLN A 185 23.64 -12.30 -9.50
N GLN A 186 23.60 -13.28 -8.59
CA GLN A 186 23.83 -13.05 -7.16
C GLN A 186 25.19 -12.41 -6.87
N ILE A 187 26.25 -12.88 -7.55
CA ILE A 187 27.61 -12.38 -7.32
C ILE A 187 27.77 -10.92 -7.77
N TYR A 188 27.24 -10.56 -8.93
CA TYR A 188 27.38 -9.22 -9.50
C TYR A 188 26.33 -8.21 -9.04
N THR A 189 25.19 -8.65 -8.50
CA THR A 189 24.27 -7.73 -7.83
C THR A 189 24.63 -7.55 -6.36
N GLY A 190 25.12 -8.58 -5.68
CA GLY A 190 25.37 -8.50 -4.24
C GLY A 190 24.10 -8.08 -3.48
N PRO A 191 24.13 -6.98 -2.68
CA PRO A 191 22.92 -6.42 -2.06
C PRO A 191 22.01 -5.66 -3.06
N GLY A 192 22.49 -5.31 -4.26
CA GLY A 192 21.72 -4.66 -5.33
C GLY A 192 22.61 -4.07 -6.44
N GLY A 193 22.06 -3.94 -7.65
CA GLY A 193 22.71 -3.21 -8.75
C GLY A 193 22.86 -1.71 -8.48
N LEU A 194 23.55 -0.99 -9.38
CA LEU A 194 23.73 0.47 -9.28
C LEU A 194 22.41 1.24 -9.36
N PHE A 195 21.54 0.85 -10.28
CA PHE A 195 20.22 1.46 -10.52
C PHE A 195 19.05 0.55 -10.09
N ASP A 196 19.29 -0.43 -9.23
CA ASP A 196 18.24 -1.29 -8.69
C ASP A 196 17.34 -0.47 -7.74
N SER A 197 16.03 -0.74 -7.80
CA SER A 197 15.06 -0.16 -6.87
C SER A 197 15.27 -0.68 -5.44
N LYS A 198 14.78 0.05 -4.44
CA LYS A 198 14.75 -0.38 -3.03
C LYS A 198 13.31 -0.64 -2.57
N PRO A 199 12.75 -1.85 -2.73
CA PRO A 199 11.36 -2.15 -2.39
C PRO A 199 10.99 -1.95 -0.91
N HIS A 200 11.97 -1.95 -0.01
CA HIS A 200 11.78 -1.65 1.42
C HIS A 200 11.67 -0.15 1.71
N VAL A 201 12.06 0.72 0.78
CA VAL A 201 11.99 2.19 0.92
C VAL A 201 10.96 2.81 -0.03
N GLU A 202 10.94 2.37 -1.29
CA GLU A 202 10.14 2.97 -2.35
C GLU A 202 8.67 2.53 -2.29
N ARG A 203 7.78 3.48 -2.61
CA ARG A 203 6.34 3.22 -2.79
C ARG A 203 6.08 2.67 -4.18
N VAL A 204 6.09 1.35 -4.29
CA VAL A 204 5.66 0.67 -5.50
C VAL A 204 4.44 -0.17 -5.18
N ALA A 205 3.36 0.00 -5.96
CA ALA A 205 2.13 -0.77 -5.80
C ALA A 205 2.38 -2.29 -5.78
N ILE A 206 3.45 -2.73 -6.46
CA ILE A 206 3.90 -4.11 -6.49
C ILE A 206 5.41 -4.15 -6.31
N LYS A 207 5.88 -4.89 -5.32
CA LYS A 207 7.31 -5.04 -5.03
C LYS A 207 7.99 -6.11 -5.90
N GLN A 208 7.23 -7.11 -6.36
CA GLN A 208 7.76 -8.30 -7.04
C GLN A 208 8.38 -7.97 -8.42
N SER A 209 9.67 -8.15 -8.70
CA SER A 209 10.25 -7.82 -10.02
C SER A 209 9.58 -8.49 -11.24
N SER A 210 8.97 -9.66 -11.08
CA SER A 210 8.40 -10.43 -12.21
C SER A 210 7.20 -11.32 -11.92
N CYS A 211 6.90 -11.63 -10.65
CA CYS A 211 5.64 -12.31 -10.32
C CYS A 211 4.50 -11.27 -10.32
N ARG A 212 4.26 -10.68 -11.49
CA ARG A 212 3.20 -9.70 -11.77
C ARG A 212 2.35 -10.15 -12.95
N ALA A 213 1.10 -9.71 -12.98
CA ALA A 213 0.27 -9.77 -14.17
C ALA A 213 -0.38 -8.43 -14.42
N SER A 214 -0.36 -7.99 -15.67
CA SER A 214 -0.99 -6.74 -16.07
C SER A 214 -2.48 -6.97 -16.29
N THR A 215 -3.31 -6.12 -15.68
CA THR A 215 -4.76 -6.03 -15.95
C THR A 215 -5.06 -4.61 -16.40
N ASP A 216 -6.16 -4.41 -17.14
CA ASP A 216 -6.52 -3.10 -17.73
C ASP A 216 -6.62 -1.93 -16.72
N ALA A 217 -6.77 -2.24 -15.41
CA ALA A 217 -6.85 -1.24 -14.34
C ALA A 217 -5.52 -1.01 -13.59
N ALA A 218 -4.64 -2.02 -13.49
CA ALA A 218 -3.34 -1.98 -12.81
C ALA A 218 -2.60 -3.32 -12.93
N ASP A 219 -1.29 -3.31 -12.72
CA ASP A 219 -0.57 -4.56 -12.45
C ASP A 219 -1.08 -5.18 -11.12
N ARG A 220 -1.08 -6.52 -11.02
CA ARG A 220 -1.38 -7.27 -9.80
C ARG A 220 -0.24 -8.24 -9.49
N SER A 221 0.11 -8.39 -8.21
CA SER A 221 1.07 -9.41 -7.80
C SER A 221 0.45 -10.80 -7.94
N ILE A 222 1.25 -11.77 -8.36
CA ILE A 222 0.84 -13.17 -8.61
C ILE A 222 1.82 -14.14 -7.94
N CYS A 223 2.27 -13.77 -6.75
CA CYS A 223 3.22 -14.57 -5.97
C CYS A 223 2.60 -15.91 -5.55
N VAL A 224 3.29 -17.02 -5.86
CA VAL A 224 2.87 -18.39 -5.49
C VAL A 224 3.58 -18.94 -4.25
N GLY A 225 4.50 -18.17 -3.64
CA GLY A 225 5.25 -18.61 -2.46
C GLY A 225 6.29 -19.71 -2.69
N CYS A 226 6.95 -19.74 -3.86
CA CYS A 226 7.89 -20.82 -4.22
C CYS A 226 9.19 -20.86 -3.40
N MET A 227 9.58 -19.75 -2.75
CA MET A 227 10.83 -19.62 -1.98
C MET A 227 10.62 -18.61 -0.85
N THR A 228 11.20 -18.90 0.32
CA THR A 228 11.21 -17.98 1.47
C THR A 228 12.21 -16.83 1.26
N ASN A 229 11.82 -15.60 1.64
CA ASN A 229 12.60 -14.37 1.40
C ASN A 229 13.00 -14.24 -0.07
N CYS A 230 12.03 -14.31 -0.98
CA CYS A 230 12.27 -14.38 -2.41
C CYS A 230 12.99 -13.10 -2.89
N PRO A 231 14.12 -13.22 -3.61
CA PRO A 231 14.86 -12.07 -4.10
C PRO A 231 14.09 -11.25 -5.15
N ASP A 232 13.04 -11.83 -5.75
CA ASP A 232 12.14 -11.08 -6.63
C ASP A 232 11.24 -10.11 -5.83
N ILE A 233 11.02 -10.29 -4.53
CA ILE A 233 10.28 -9.31 -3.68
C ILE A 233 11.22 -8.24 -3.16
N ASP A 234 12.32 -8.69 -2.56
CA ASP A 234 13.33 -7.84 -1.95
C ASP A 234 14.66 -8.59 -1.97
N LEU A 235 15.52 -8.19 -2.92
CA LEU A 235 16.83 -8.79 -3.11
C LEU A 235 17.74 -8.55 -1.90
N GLU A 236 17.69 -7.36 -1.34
CA GLU A 236 18.58 -6.96 -0.25
C GLU A 236 18.24 -7.73 1.04
N ASN A 237 16.94 -7.88 1.34
CA ASN A 237 16.48 -8.76 2.41
C ASN A 237 16.96 -10.20 2.22
N ASN A 238 16.78 -10.77 1.02
CA ASN A 238 17.28 -12.11 0.71
C ASN A 238 18.80 -12.21 0.93
N TYR A 239 19.54 -11.18 0.50
CA TYR A 239 20.98 -11.14 0.61
C TYR A 239 21.43 -11.20 2.06
N TRP A 240 20.87 -10.36 2.93
CA TRP A 240 21.22 -10.29 4.35
C TRP A 240 20.77 -11.54 5.13
N LYS A 241 19.60 -12.10 4.84
CA LYS A 241 19.14 -13.36 5.47
C LYS A 241 20.04 -14.56 5.10
N ALA A 242 20.69 -14.51 3.94
CA ALA A 242 21.58 -15.57 3.46
C ALA A 242 23.07 -15.31 3.76
N ILE A 243 23.44 -14.19 4.39
CA ILE A 243 24.86 -13.77 4.52
C ILE A 243 25.68 -14.76 5.36
N ASP A 244 25.05 -15.40 6.34
CA ASP A 244 25.68 -16.37 7.24
C ASP A 244 25.72 -17.80 6.67
N LEU A 245 25.17 -18.04 5.48
CA LEU A 245 25.25 -19.34 4.83
C LEU A 245 26.65 -19.59 4.26
N ASP A 246 27.31 -20.65 4.74
CA ASP A 246 28.62 -21.05 4.22
C ASP A 246 28.58 -21.42 2.74
N GLN A 247 27.46 -21.96 2.26
CA GLN A 247 27.27 -22.31 0.85
C GLN A 247 27.39 -21.07 -0.05
N LYS A 248 26.78 -19.96 0.36
CA LYS A 248 26.86 -18.68 -0.37
C LYS A 248 28.30 -18.20 -0.42
N ARG A 249 29.01 -18.18 0.72
CA ARG A 249 30.44 -17.83 0.76
C ARG A 249 31.27 -18.69 -0.18
N ASN A 250 31.10 -20.01 -0.09
CA ASN A 250 31.88 -20.96 -0.88
C ASN A 250 31.66 -20.73 -2.38
N VAL A 251 30.42 -20.47 -2.82
CA VAL A 251 30.12 -20.18 -4.23
C VAL A 251 30.84 -18.94 -4.74
N TYR A 252 30.86 -17.84 -3.98
CA TYR A 252 31.59 -16.62 -4.40
C TYR A 252 33.08 -16.90 -4.60
N TYR A 253 33.71 -17.57 -3.64
CA TYR A 253 35.15 -17.84 -3.68
C TYR A 253 35.53 -18.84 -4.78
N LEU A 254 34.70 -19.85 -5.02
CA LEU A 254 34.88 -20.82 -6.11
C LEU A 254 34.66 -20.16 -7.49
N PHE A 255 33.71 -19.23 -7.59
CA PHE A 255 33.37 -18.58 -8.86
C PHE A 255 34.53 -17.77 -9.45
N PHE A 256 35.31 -17.07 -8.62
CA PHE A 256 36.53 -16.41 -9.11
C PHE A 256 37.48 -17.39 -9.80
N GLY A 257 37.72 -18.55 -9.18
CA GLY A 257 38.57 -19.60 -9.75
C GLY A 257 37.98 -20.24 -11.02
N LEU A 258 36.66 -20.33 -11.12
CA LEU A 258 35.97 -20.75 -12.36
C LEU A 258 36.23 -19.76 -13.50
N VAL A 259 36.09 -18.46 -13.26
CA VAL A 259 36.35 -17.40 -14.26
C VAL A 259 37.82 -17.40 -14.66
N PHE A 260 38.73 -17.46 -13.69
CA PHE A 260 40.17 -17.55 -13.93
C PHE A 260 40.52 -18.77 -14.77
N GLY A 261 40.13 -19.96 -14.30
CA GLY A 261 40.44 -21.22 -14.96
C GLY A 261 39.86 -21.29 -16.38
N PHE A 262 38.66 -20.74 -16.60
CA PHE A 262 38.08 -20.70 -17.95
C PHE A 262 38.95 -19.92 -18.95
N TYR A 263 39.39 -18.71 -18.60
CA TYR A 263 40.16 -17.88 -19.53
C TYR A 263 41.62 -18.34 -19.66
N THR A 264 42.27 -18.71 -18.55
CA THR A 264 43.66 -19.18 -18.59
C THR A 264 43.80 -20.55 -19.25
N TYR A 265 42.74 -21.36 -19.31
CA TYR A 265 42.78 -22.63 -20.01
C TYR A 265 43.08 -22.47 -21.51
N TYR A 266 42.64 -21.39 -22.17
CA TYR A 266 42.98 -21.15 -23.58
C TYR A 266 44.49 -21.03 -23.79
N PHE A 267 45.19 -20.37 -22.86
CA PHE A 267 46.64 -20.28 -22.86
C PHE A 267 47.29 -21.63 -22.54
N VAL A 268 46.82 -22.33 -21.49
CA VAL A 268 47.33 -23.65 -21.10
C VAL A 268 47.12 -24.71 -22.18
N TYR A 269 46.08 -24.56 -23.01
CA TYR A 269 45.78 -25.47 -24.11
C TYR A 269 46.63 -25.18 -25.36
N SER A 270 46.82 -23.91 -25.71
CA SER A 270 47.44 -23.50 -26.98
C SER A 270 48.91 -23.09 -26.89
N GLY A 271 49.37 -22.64 -25.72
CA GLY A 271 50.70 -22.07 -25.49
C GLY A 271 50.83 -20.56 -25.78
N THR A 272 49.79 -19.91 -26.32
CA THR A 272 49.80 -18.47 -26.65
C THR A 272 48.46 -17.81 -26.32
N TRP A 273 48.47 -16.49 -26.10
CA TRP A 273 47.23 -15.70 -25.97
C TRP A 273 46.59 -15.39 -27.33
N ASP A 274 47.33 -15.52 -28.43
CA ASP A 274 46.83 -15.23 -29.78
C ASP A 274 45.64 -16.12 -30.13
N TYR A 275 45.62 -17.36 -29.66
CA TYR A 275 44.49 -18.28 -29.82
C TYR A 275 43.19 -17.71 -29.24
N TYR A 276 43.24 -17.12 -28.04
CA TYR A 276 42.06 -16.53 -27.43
C TYR A 276 41.72 -15.17 -28.06
N MET A 277 42.71 -14.29 -28.22
CA MET A 277 42.52 -12.90 -28.67
C MET A 277 42.10 -12.79 -30.14
N SER A 278 42.54 -13.71 -31.01
CA SER A 278 42.07 -13.79 -32.40
C SER A 278 40.59 -14.17 -32.52
N GLY A 279 40.06 -14.89 -31.52
CA GLY A 279 38.72 -15.47 -31.56
C GLY A 279 38.62 -16.76 -32.38
N TYR A 280 39.74 -17.37 -32.78
CA TYR A 280 39.77 -18.60 -33.60
C TYR A 280 38.97 -19.76 -32.98
N TRP A 281 38.96 -19.86 -31.65
CA TRP A 281 38.17 -20.83 -30.90
C TRP A 281 36.65 -20.81 -31.20
N THR A 282 36.12 -19.77 -31.83
CA THR A 282 34.69 -19.67 -32.21
C THR A 282 34.32 -20.40 -33.49
N HIS A 283 35.31 -20.83 -34.29
CA HIS A 283 35.13 -21.40 -35.62
C HIS A 283 36.20 -22.45 -35.99
N GLU A 284 36.78 -23.09 -34.98
CA GLU A 284 37.69 -24.23 -35.18
C GLU A 284 36.97 -25.39 -35.90
N SER A 285 37.55 -25.87 -37.00
CA SER A 285 36.92 -26.85 -37.90
C SER A 285 36.84 -28.29 -37.36
N ASP A 286 37.72 -28.69 -36.44
CA ASP A 286 37.80 -30.06 -35.87
C ASP A 286 37.71 -30.06 -34.33
N GLN A 287 36.67 -29.43 -33.77
CA GLN A 287 36.50 -29.36 -32.32
C GLN A 287 36.30 -30.73 -31.67
N PHE A 288 35.51 -31.62 -32.28
CA PHE A 288 35.23 -32.95 -31.73
C PHE A 288 36.44 -33.88 -31.82
N GLY A 289 37.20 -33.85 -32.92
CA GLY A 289 38.44 -34.61 -33.05
C GLY A 289 39.53 -34.13 -32.08
N ALA A 290 39.47 -32.87 -31.63
CA ALA A 290 40.39 -32.35 -30.61
C ALA A 290 40.12 -32.87 -29.18
N LEU A 291 38.99 -33.52 -28.90
CA LEU A 291 38.62 -33.96 -27.55
C LEU A 291 39.56 -35.01 -26.95
N LEU A 292 40.01 -35.95 -27.78
CA LEU A 292 40.91 -37.05 -27.40
C LEU A 292 42.40 -36.68 -27.57
N LYS A 293 42.69 -35.57 -28.24
CA LYS A 293 44.06 -35.03 -28.39
C LYS A 293 44.52 -34.40 -27.07
N SER A 294 45.83 -34.11 -26.98
CA SER A 294 46.43 -33.48 -25.80
C SER A 294 45.73 -32.15 -25.48
N GLY A 295 45.25 -32.03 -24.25
CA GLY A 295 44.57 -30.86 -23.72
C GLY A 295 45.45 -29.91 -22.90
N LEU A 296 46.73 -30.23 -22.75
CA LEU A 296 47.69 -29.48 -21.93
C LEU A 296 48.97 -29.25 -22.72
N TYR A 297 49.31 -28.00 -22.95
CA TYR A 297 50.51 -27.57 -23.64
C TYR A 297 51.23 -26.53 -22.79
N ILE A 298 52.25 -26.97 -22.05
CA ILE A 298 52.95 -26.14 -21.05
C ILE A 298 54.43 -26.19 -21.35
N GLY A 299 55.09 -25.02 -21.40
CA GLY A 299 56.53 -24.93 -21.63
C GLY A 299 57.00 -25.54 -22.96
N GLY A 300 56.18 -25.47 -24.00
CA GLY A 300 56.49 -26.04 -25.32
C GLY A 300 56.21 -27.54 -25.46
N HIS A 301 55.76 -28.22 -24.40
CA HIS A 301 55.51 -29.66 -24.39
C HIS A 301 54.01 -29.99 -24.27
N ALA A 302 53.54 -30.92 -25.11
CA ALA A 302 52.19 -31.46 -25.05
C ALA A 302 52.14 -32.67 -24.10
N TYR A 303 51.33 -32.60 -23.05
CA TYR A 303 51.18 -33.69 -22.08
C TYR A 303 50.08 -34.67 -22.52
N PRO A 304 50.23 -35.98 -22.28
CA PRO A 304 49.29 -37.01 -22.76
C PRO A 304 48.00 -37.08 -21.93
N VAL A 305 47.39 -35.94 -21.64
CA VAL A 305 46.09 -35.83 -20.97
C VAL A 305 45.07 -35.36 -21.99
N PRO A 306 44.03 -36.17 -22.31
CA PRO A 306 42.99 -35.78 -23.27
C PRO A 306 42.29 -34.48 -22.87
N LYS A 307 41.96 -33.63 -23.85
CA LYS A 307 41.24 -32.35 -23.65
C LYS A 307 39.96 -32.50 -22.82
N ILE A 308 39.20 -33.58 -23.03
CA ILE A 308 37.97 -33.90 -22.29
C ILE A 308 38.19 -34.08 -20.78
N VAL A 309 39.38 -34.50 -20.35
CA VAL A 309 39.77 -34.64 -18.93
C VAL A 309 40.53 -33.40 -18.45
N ALA A 310 41.43 -32.87 -19.27
CA ALA A 310 42.28 -31.74 -18.94
C ALA A 310 41.47 -30.48 -18.62
N ALA A 311 40.47 -30.13 -19.44
CA ALA A 311 39.67 -28.93 -19.25
C ALA A 311 38.90 -28.91 -17.90
N PRO A 312 38.08 -29.93 -17.56
CA PRO A 312 37.40 -29.95 -16.26
C PRO A 312 38.37 -30.04 -15.09
N ALA A 313 39.43 -30.87 -15.19
CA ALA A 313 40.41 -31.01 -14.11
C ALA A 313 41.12 -29.68 -13.80
N TYR A 314 41.52 -28.94 -14.85
CA TYR A 314 42.15 -27.64 -14.70
C TYR A 314 41.21 -26.61 -14.05
N ILE A 315 39.96 -26.54 -14.51
CA ILE A 315 38.95 -25.64 -13.93
C ILE A 315 38.71 -25.97 -12.45
N LEU A 316 38.55 -27.24 -12.10
CA LEU A 316 38.34 -27.66 -10.71
C LEU A 316 39.55 -27.36 -9.82
N LEU A 317 40.76 -27.49 -10.35
CA LEU A 317 41.99 -27.09 -9.66
C LEU A 317 42.00 -25.58 -9.38
N CYS A 318 41.72 -24.75 -10.39
CA CYS A 318 41.65 -23.30 -10.23
C CYS A 318 40.56 -22.88 -9.23
N MET A 319 39.38 -23.51 -9.27
CA MET A 319 38.32 -23.30 -8.28
C MET A 319 38.80 -23.62 -6.86
N SER A 320 39.46 -24.76 -6.67
CA SER A 320 39.96 -25.21 -5.35
C SER A 320 41.04 -24.28 -4.80
N VAL A 321 41.98 -23.85 -5.66
CA VAL A 321 43.03 -22.88 -5.29
C VAL A 321 42.43 -21.54 -4.91
N SER A 322 41.48 -21.03 -5.71
CA SER A 322 40.75 -19.79 -5.42
C SER A 322 40.02 -19.85 -4.07
N PHE A 323 39.36 -20.97 -3.79
CA PHE A 323 38.69 -21.17 -2.52
C PHE A 323 39.65 -21.08 -1.32
N GLY A 324 40.79 -21.76 -1.39
CA GLY A 324 41.84 -21.66 -0.36
C GLY A 324 42.40 -20.25 -0.20
N LEU A 325 42.63 -19.55 -1.32
CA LEU A 325 43.12 -18.17 -1.34
C LEU A 325 42.15 -17.22 -0.63
N PHE A 326 40.87 -17.21 -1.01
CA PHE A 326 39.90 -16.30 -0.40
C PHE A 326 39.62 -16.62 1.07
N LEU A 327 39.68 -17.88 1.49
CA LEU A 327 39.65 -18.23 2.92
C LEU A 327 40.84 -17.67 3.69
N ALA A 328 42.04 -17.70 3.10
CA ALA A 328 43.22 -17.10 3.69
C ALA A 328 43.10 -15.57 3.76
N LEU A 329 42.59 -14.94 2.70
CA LEU A 329 42.33 -13.49 2.66
C LEU A 329 41.29 -13.06 3.70
N GLU A 330 40.20 -13.80 3.86
CA GLU A 330 39.17 -13.49 4.88
C GLU A 330 39.76 -13.56 6.30
N LYS A 331 40.60 -14.56 6.58
CA LYS A 331 41.31 -14.69 7.86
C LYS A 331 42.33 -13.57 8.07
N LEU A 332 43.07 -13.20 7.03
CA LEU A 332 44.04 -12.11 7.09
C LEU A 332 43.34 -10.78 7.33
N TYR A 333 42.24 -10.52 6.62
CA TYR A 333 41.42 -9.33 6.78
C TYR A 333 40.89 -9.20 8.22
N ALA A 334 40.41 -10.30 8.80
CA ALA A 334 40.00 -10.33 10.21
C ALA A 334 41.14 -9.92 11.16
N ARG A 335 42.32 -10.54 11.01
CA ARG A 335 43.50 -10.24 11.84
C ARG A 335 43.96 -8.80 11.70
N CYS A 336 43.94 -8.25 10.48
CA CYS A 336 44.30 -6.86 10.23
C CYS A 336 43.30 -5.87 10.83
N ALA A 337 42.00 -6.20 10.82
CA ALA A 337 40.97 -5.37 11.45
C ALA A 337 41.12 -5.36 12.98
N GLU A 338 41.33 -6.53 13.58
CA GLU A 338 41.60 -6.67 15.02
C GLU A 338 42.87 -5.93 15.44
N ALA A 339 43.96 -6.04 14.67
CA ALA A 339 45.21 -5.31 14.92
C ALA A 339 45.06 -3.78 14.85
N ARG A 340 44.07 -3.28 14.11
CA ARG A 340 43.74 -1.84 14.02
C ARG A 340 42.68 -1.40 15.03
N GLY A 341 42.26 -2.28 15.94
CA GLY A 341 41.23 -1.97 16.94
C GLY A 341 39.81 -1.86 16.38
N VAL A 342 39.55 -2.36 15.17
CA VAL A 342 38.21 -2.33 14.55
C VAL A 342 37.49 -3.65 14.80
N SER A 343 36.40 -3.63 15.57
CA SER A 343 35.56 -4.79 15.82
C SER A 343 34.55 -5.01 14.68
N LEU A 344 34.89 -5.87 13.72
CA LEU A 344 33.98 -6.25 12.62
C LEU A 344 33.10 -7.43 13.01
N SER A 345 31.79 -7.26 12.87
CA SER A 345 30.84 -8.37 13.00
C SER A 345 31.11 -9.44 11.94
N LYS A 346 30.71 -10.69 12.21
CA LYS A 346 30.87 -11.80 11.25
C LYS A 346 30.17 -11.49 9.92
N ALA A 347 28.95 -10.92 9.97
CA ALA A 347 28.18 -10.56 8.80
C ALA A 347 28.83 -9.44 7.98
N GLN A 348 29.37 -8.40 8.64
CA GLN A 348 30.10 -7.31 7.97
C GLN A 348 31.36 -7.81 7.27
N ARG A 349 32.18 -8.62 7.98
CA ARG A 349 33.39 -9.21 7.40
C ARG A 349 33.10 -10.08 6.18
N ARG A 350 32.06 -10.91 6.27
CA ARG A 350 31.59 -11.72 5.14
C ARG A 350 31.17 -10.83 3.99
N HIS A 351 30.32 -9.84 4.25
CA HIS A 351 29.86 -8.91 3.24
C HIS A 351 31.02 -8.26 2.47
N HIS A 352 32.01 -7.70 3.17
CA HIS A 352 33.18 -7.09 2.53
C HIS A 352 33.93 -8.08 1.63
N MET A 353 34.15 -9.30 2.10
CA MET A 353 34.86 -10.32 1.32
C MET A 353 34.07 -10.84 0.12
N LEU A 354 32.75 -11.01 0.24
CA LEU A 354 31.90 -11.38 -0.89
C LEU A 354 31.87 -10.28 -1.96
N THR A 355 31.73 -9.03 -1.54
CA THR A 355 31.76 -7.86 -2.43
C THR A 355 33.10 -7.75 -3.14
N PHE A 356 34.22 -7.89 -2.42
CA PHE A 356 35.55 -7.88 -3.01
C PHE A 356 35.76 -9.03 -3.99
N SER A 357 35.33 -10.25 -3.64
CA SER A 357 35.40 -11.42 -4.53
C SER A 357 34.59 -11.21 -5.81
N GLY A 358 33.38 -10.66 -5.71
CA GLY A 358 32.55 -10.31 -6.87
C GLY A 358 33.18 -9.26 -7.78
N PHE A 359 33.73 -8.18 -7.18
CA PHE A 359 34.47 -7.15 -7.90
C PHE A 359 35.70 -7.70 -8.62
N ALA A 360 36.50 -8.55 -7.95
CA ALA A 360 37.67 -9.19 -8.53
C ALA A 360 37.28 -10.12 -9.68
N ALA A 361 36.22 -10.90 -9.54
CA ALA A 361 35.71 -11.79 -10.58
C ALA A 361 35.16 -11.01 -11.78
N PHE A 362 34.48 -9.88 -11.57
CA PHE A 362 34.00 -9.00 -12.64
C PHE A 362 35.17 -8.39 -13.41
N THR A 363 36.15 -7.84 -12.71
CA THR A 363 37.35 -7.23 -13.31
C THR A 363 38.14 -8.25 -14.12
N LEU A 364 38.34 -9.46 -13.57
CA LEU A 364 38.98 -10.55 -14.28
C LEU A 364 38.17 -10.99 -15.51
N PHE A 365 36.84 -11.06 -15.40
CA PHE A 365 35.99 -11.41 -16.53
C PHE A 365 36.20 -10.44 -17.70
N TYR A 366 36.17 -9.12 -17.46
CA TYR A 366 36.36 -8.12 -18.52
C TYR A 366 37.81 -7.85 -18.93
N ALA A 367 38.79 -8.43 -18.23
CA ALA A 367 40.14 -8.50 -18.76
C ALA A 367 40.16 -9.29 -20.09
N PHE A 368 39.28 -10.29 -20.24
CA PHE A 368 39.23 -11.18 -21.41
C PHE A 368 37.92 -11.13 -22.21
N ALA A 369 36.77 -10.92 -21.56
CA ALA A 369 35.47 -10.96 -22.20
C ALA A 369 35.33 -9.90 -23.30
N GLY A 370 34.86 -10.31 -24.48
CA GLY A 370 34.65 -9.41 -25.62
C GLY A 370 35.93 -8.89 -26.29
N ARG A 371 37.12 -9.10 -25.72
CA ARG A 371 38.41 -8.65 -26.27
C ARG A 371 38.61 -9.00 -27.75
N PRO A 372 38.26 -10.21 -28.25
CA PRO A 372 38.44 -10.52 -29.66
C PRO A 372 37.70 -9.61 -30.65
N ASN A 373 36.66 -8.90 -30.21
CA ASN A 373 35.97 -7.92 -31.05
C ASN A 373 36.31 -6.48 -30.66
N ILE A 374 36.51 -6.21 -29.37
CA ILE A 374 36.90 -4.86 -28.89
C ILE A 374 38.23 -4.46 -29.52
N LEU A 375 39.19 -5.38 -29.64
CA LEU A 375 40.50 -5.10 -30.25
C LEU A 375 40.43 -4.78 -31.75
N LEU A 376 39.31 -5.06 -32.43
CA LEU A 376 39.08 -4.67 -33.83
C LEU A 376 38.57 -3.22 -33.95
N MET A 377 38.20 -2.58 -32.84
CA MET A 377 37.66 -1.22 -32.83
C MET A 377 38.78 -0.17 -32.82
N PRO A 378 38.48 1.09 -33.21
CA PRO A 378 39.43 2.19 -33.08
C PRO A 378 39.94 2.35 -31.63
N PRO A 379 41.19 2.79 -31.41
CA PRO A 379 41.79 2.89 -30.07
C PRO A 379 40.98 3.71 -29.06
N ILE A 380 40.25 4.72 -29.53
CA ILE A 380 39.38 5.56 -28.68
C ILE A 380 38.21 4.73 -28.14
N ALA A 381 37.58 3.91 -28.98
CA ALA A 381 36.46 3.06 -28.57
C ALA A 381 36.89 2.03 -27.52
N ILE A 382 38.08 1.43 -27.69
CA ILE A 382 38.66 0.50 -26.71
C ILE A 382 38.79 1.17 -25.35
N LYS A 383 39.41 2.35 -25.30
CA LYS A 383 39.60 3.10 -24.05
C LYS A 383 38.28 3.51 -23.39
N LEU A 384 37.28 3.92 -24.18
CA LEU A 384 35.95 4.28 -23.66
C LEU A 384 35.24 3.08 -23.05
N ILE A 385 35.31 1.91 -23.69
CA ILE A 385 34.73 0.67 -23.17
C ILE A 385 35.44 0.25 -21.87
N ASP A 386 36.78 0.28 -21.85
CA ASP A 386 37.57 -0.04 -20.66
C ASP A 386 37.26 0.91 -19.49
N LEU A 387 37.14 2.22 -19.78
CA LEU A 387 36.74 3.22 -18.79
C LEU A 387 35.33 2.95 -18.27
N ALA A 388 34.37 2.64 -19.13
CA ALA A 388 33.00 2.34 -18.71
C ALA A 388 32.92 1.11 -17.80
N ILE A 389 33.66 0.05 -18.13
CA ILE A 389 33.75 -1.17 -17.32
C ILE A 389 34.38 -0.87 -15.96
N ALA A 390 35.51 -0.15 -15.93
CA ALA A 390 36.20 0.20 -14.69
C ALA A 390 35.38 1.15 -13.81
N ALA A 391 34.75 2.18 -14.41
CA ALA A 391 33.90 3.12 -13.69
C ALA A 391 32.69 2.41 -13.07
N THR A 392 32.04 1.51 -13.83
CA THR A 392 30.91 0.72 -13.34
C THR A 392 31.34 -0.20 -12.20
N SER A 393 32.50 -0.86 -12.32
CA SER A 393 32.97 -1.80 -11.29
C SER A 393 33.38 -1.12 -9.99
N VAL A 394 34.05 0.02 -10.08
CA VAL A 394 34.44 0.82 -8.91
C VAL A 394 33.21 1.47 -8.26
N ALA A 395 32.28 2.04 -9.04
CA ALA A 395 31.05 2.62 -8.50
C ALA A 395 30.22 1.57 -7.76
N TRP A 396 30.06 0.37 -8.32
CA TRP A 396 29.36 -0.73 -7.67
C TRP A 396 30.09 -1.20 -6.39
N LEU A 397 31.43 -1.28 -6.40
CA LEU A 397 32.22 -1.65 -5.24
C LEU A 397 32.03 -0.67 -4.09
N ILE A 398 32.16 0.64 -4.37
CA ILE A 398 31.98 1.69 -3.36
C ILE A 398 30.57 1.63 -2.79
N ARG A 399 29.54 1.63 -3.64
CA ARG A 399 28.14 1.54 -3.22
C ARG A 399 27.91 0.29 -2.36
N SER A 400 28.35 -0.87 -2.83
CA SER A 400 28.11 -2.13 -2.14
C SER A 400 28.77 -2.15 -0.77
N LEU A 401 30.03 -1.69 -0.64
CA LEU A 401 30.74 -1.63 0.65
C LEU A 401 30.10 -0.67 1.66
N THR A 402 29.34 0.33 1.22
CA THR A 402 28.60 1.21 2.14
C THR A 402 27.32 0.56 2.70
N ARG A 403 26.85 -0.54 2.12
CA ARG A 403 25.66 -1.26 2.60
C ARG A 403 26.01 -2.19 3.76
N ASN A 404 25.08 -2.32 4.69
CA ASN A 404 25.17 -3.27 5.79
C ASN A 404 23.76 -3.67 6.26
N ALA A 405 23.68 -4.76 7.02
CA ALA A 405 22.40 -5.29 7.52
C ALA A 405 21.68 -4.32 8.48
N ASP A 406 22.43 -3.52 9.26
CA ASP A 406 21.86 -2.51 10.15
C ASP A 406 21.13 -1.42 9.36
N LEU A 407 21.79 -0.85 8.36
CA LEU A 407 21.25 0.19 7.50
C LEU A 407 19.98 -0.28 6.79
N TYR A 408 19.97 -1.49 6.25
CA TYR A 408 18.76 -2.08 5.67
C TYR A 408 17.61 -2.16 6.69
N ARG A 409 17.90 -2.64 7.91
CA ARG A 409 16.90 -2.74 8.99
C ARG A 409 16.35 -1.37 9.38
N HIS A 410 17.23 -0.36 9.51
CA HIS A 410 16.85 1.01 9.80
C HIS A 410 15.98 1.62 8.69
N GLU A 411 16.37 1.46 7.41
CA GLU A 411 15.57 1.91 6.26
C GLU A 411 14.18 1.25 6.24
N SER A 412 14.10 -0.07 6.48
CA SER A 412 12.84 -0.82 6.51
C SER A 412 11.93 -0.38 7.66
N LEU A 413 12.47 -0.22 8.86
CA LEU A 413 11.72 0.23 10.03
C LEU A 413 11.23 1.67 9.85
N GLY A 414 12.10 2.56 9.36
CA GLY A 414 11.75 3.95 9.09
C GLY A 414 10.58 4.07 8.10
N ASN A 415 10.57 3.24 7.05
CA ASN A 415 9.45 3.23 6.10
C ASN A 415 8.16 2.67 6.71
N ALA A 416 8.23 1.63 7.56
CA ALA A 416 7.07 1.13 8.28
C ALA A 416 6.47 2.20 9.20
N LEU A 417 7.33 2.91 9.94
CA LEU A 417 6.95 4.03 10.79
C LEU A 417 6.34 5.18 9.98
N ARG A 418 6.90 5.51 8.81
CA ARG A 418 6.35 6.52 7.89
C ARG A 418 4.92 6.20 7.48
N GLN A 419 4.66 4.95 7.07
CA GLN A 419 3.33 4.51 6.64
C GLN A 419 2.30 4.64 7.78
N GLU A 420 2.71 4.36 9.01
CA GLU A 420 1.84 4.54 10.17
C GLU A 420 1.59 6.01 10.50
N LEU A 421 2.61 6.87 10.43
CA LEU A 421 2.42 8.32 10.63
C LEU A 421 1.40 8.90 9.64
N GLU A 422 1.43 8.46 8.39
CA GLU A 422 0.42 8.85 7.39
C GLU A 422 -0.97 8.29 7.66
N ARG A 423 -1.07 7.01 8.06
CA ARG A 423 -2.36 6.40 8.47
C ARG A 423 -2.99 7.16 9.64
N MET A 424 -2.15 7.70 10.51
CA MET A 424 -2.57 8.53 11.65
C MET A 424 -2.89 9.98 11.26
N GLY A 425 -2.79 10.34 9.97
CA GLY A 425 -3.12 11.66 9.44
C GLY A 425 -2.10 12.74 9.78
N PHE A 426 -0.84 12.37 10.05
CA PHE A 426 0.23 13.33 10.35
C PHE A 426 0.46 14.28 9.18
N ARG A 427 0.19 15.58 9.39
CA ARG A 427 0.39 16.64 8.38
C ARG A 427 1.81 17.18 8.47
N SER A 428 2.70 16.68 7.60
CA SER A 428 4.12 17.06 7.54
C SER A 428 4.35 18.55 7.25
N GLU A 429 3.48 19.15 6.45
CA GLU A 429 3.56 20.55 6.00
C GLU A 429 3.61 21.57 7.15
N ALA A 430 3.02 21.25 8.31
CA ALA A 430 2.98 22.13 9.47
C ALA A 430 4.27 22.07 10.34
N PHE A 431 5.10 21.04 10.18
CA PHE A 431 6.23 20.77 11.09
C PHE A 431 7.58 20.65 10.38
N LEU A 432 7.61 20.56 9.05
CA LEU A 432 8.81 20.23 8.27
C LEU A 432 9.09 21.25 7.15
N ASP A 433 8.75 22.53 7.36
CA ASP A 433 8.99 23.61 6.40
C ASP A 433 8.50 23.29 4.98
N GLY A 434 7.34 22.64 4.88
CA GLY A 434 6.73 22.23 3.60
C GLY A 434 7.28 20.94 2.98
N ARG A 435 8.27 20.26 3.59
CA ARG A 435 8.73 18.93 3.15
C ARG A 435 7.69 17.87 3.48
N SER A 436 7.42 16.98 2.52
CA SER A 436 6.56 15.82 2.75
C SER A 436 7.27 14.72 3.56
N LEU A 437 6.51 13.81 4.20
CA LEU A 437 7.08 12.65 4.90
C LEU A 437 7.93 11.73 3.98
N ASP A 438 7.65 11.76 2.67
CA ASP A 438 8.34 10.97 1.65
C ASP A 438 9.76 11.49 1.36
N GLU A 439 10.04 12.76 1.69
CA GLU A 439 11.35 13.40 1.50
C GLU A 439 12.30 13.22 2.68
N LEU A 440 11.85 12.63 3.78
CA LEU A 440 12.66 12.41 4.98
C LEU A 440 13.44 11.09 4.87
N SER A 441 14.70 11.12 5.28
CA SER A 441 15.51 9.92 5.50
C SER A 441 14.96 9.06 6.64
N ALA A 442 15.36 7.78 6.69
CA ALA A 442 14.97 6.87 7.77
C ALA A 442 15.39 7.40 9.15
N ASP A 443 16.56 8.04 9.24
CA ASP A 443 17.06 8.67 10.46
C ASP A 443 16.23 9.90 10.86
N GLU A 444 15.86 10.76 9.90
CA GLU A 444 14.96 11.90 10.15
C GLU A 444 13.57 11.44 10.61
N ILE A 445 13.02 10.37 10.04
CA ILE A 445 11.71 9.82 10.45
C ILE A 445 11.80 9.22 11.85
N TYR A 446 12.90 8.53 12.14
CA TYR A 446 13.15 7.96 13.45
C TYR A 446 13.30 9.06 14.52
N VAL A 447 14.04 10.13 14.21
CA VAL A 447 14.16 11.31 15.06
C VAL A 447 12.80 12.01 15.21
N LEU A 448 12.04 12.17 14.13
CA LEU A 448 10.71 12.77 14.17
C LEU A 448 9.78 11.97 15.11
N ALA A 449 9.72 10.64 14.96
CA ALA A 449 8.96 9.80 15.87
C ALA A 449 9.42 9.90 17.33
N LYS A 450 10.73 10.13 17.55
CA LYS A 450 11.30 10.34 18.88
C LYS A 450 10.99 11.72 19.46
N THR A 451 10.84 12.75 18.63
CA THR A 451 10.69 14.15 19.07
C THR A 451 9.26 14.65 19.06
N LEU A 452 8.31 13.91 18.49
CA LEU A 452 6.89 14.30 18.44
C LEU A 452 6.28 14.41 19.85
N PRO A 453 6.03 15.64 20.34
CA PRO A 453 5.58 15.86 21.72
C PRO A 453 4.07 15.62 21.92
N ASN A 454 3.30 15.55 20.84
CA ASN A 454 1.82 15.57 20.86
C ASN A 454 1.16 14.20 20.56
N PHE A 455 1.91 13.11 20.55
CA PHE A 455 1.32 11.79 20.30
C PHE A 455 0.68 11.26 21.58
N SER A 456 -0.61 10.92 21.51
CA SER A 456 -1.30 10.28 22.63
C SER A 456 -0.67 8.92 22.94
N VAL A 457 -0.79 8.47 24.18
CA VAL A 457 -0.28 7.14 24.60
C VAL A 457 -0.86 6.04 23.71
N ASP A 458 -2.12 6.16 23.30
CA ASP A 458 -2.78 5.20 22.41
C ASP A 458 -2.21 5.21 20.98
N GLN A 459 -1.84 6.38 20.45
CA GLN A 459 -1.17 6.46 19.13
C GLN A 459 0.19 5.78 19.17
N LYS A 460 0.96 5.97 20.25
CA LYS A 460 2.27 5.31 20.43
C LYS A 460 2.11 3.79 20.58
N ARG A 461 1.11 3.33 21.33
CA ARG A 461 0.76 1.90 21.46
C ARG A 461 0.34 1.29 20.13
N ASN A 462 -0.48 1.98 19.34
CA ASN A 462 -0.92 1.50 18.03
C ASN A 462 0.23 1.45 17.02
N ALA A 463 1.11 2.46 16.99
CA ALA A 463 2.32 2.45 16.16
C ALA A 463 3.22 1.26 16.52
N TYR A 464 3.49 1.06 17.82
CA TYR A 464 4.30 -0.06 18.29
C TYR A 464 3.65 -1.41 18.00
N ARG A 465 2.33 -1.53 18.15
CA ARG A 465 1.56 -2.72 17.79
C ARG A 465 1.70 -3.09 16.32
N ALA A 466 1.56 -2.12 15.42
CA ALA A 466 1.71 -2.35 13.98
C ALA A 466 3.13 -2.82 13.63
N ILE A 467 4.15 -2.19 14.20
CA ILE A 467 5.55 -2.54 13.99
C ILE A 467 5.87 -3.93 14.57
N LEU A 468 5.36 -4.24 15.76
CA LEU A 468 5.56 -5.55 16.38
C LEU A 468 4.85 -6.66 15.59
N ALA A 469 3.64 -6.40 15.07
CA ALA A 469 2.93 -7.32 14.21
C ALA A 469 3.70 -7.59 12.91
N ASP A 470 4.24 -6.56 12.25
CA ASP A 470 5.06 -6.72 11.04
C ASP A 470 6.38 -7.46 11.34
N ALA A 471 7.04 -7.14 12.45
CA ALA A 471 8.27 -7.82 12.87
C ALA A 471 8.04 -9.31 13.18
N LEU A 472 6.90 -9.65 13.78
CA LEU A 472 6.48 -11.04 14.03
C LEU A 472 6.15 -11.75 12.71
N ALA A 473 5.36 -11.11 11.84
CA ALA A 473 4.97 -11.65 10.53
C ALA A 473 6.16 -11.88 9.58
N THR A 474 7.14 -10.97 9.60
CA THR A 474 8.35 -11.05 8.76
C THR A 474 9.46 -11.92 9.38
N GLY A 475 9.22 -12.48 10.57
CA GLY A 475 10.19 -13.30 11.31
C GLY A 475 11.45 -12.51 11.72
N GLN A 476 11.35 -11.19 11.83
CA GLN A 476 12.44 -10.31 12.26
C GLN A 476 12.72 -10.42 13.76
N THR A 477 11.79 -10.92 14.57
CA THR A 477 11.96 -11.08 16.04
C THR A 477 12.98 -12.16 16.46
N ARG A 478 13.53 -12.94 15.52
CA ARG A 478 14.44 -14.06 15.82
C ARG A 478 15.90 -13.64 16.07
N SER A 479 16.28 -12.40 15.77
CA SER A 479 17.65 -11.92 15.98
C SER A 479 17.78 -11.11 17.27
N SER A 480 18.87 -11.30 18.01
CA SER A 480 19.16 -10.56 19.23
C SER A 480 19.25 -9.04 18.99
N GLU A 481 19.73 -8.63 17.81
CA GLU A 481 19.77 -7.23 17.38
C GLU A 481 18.38 -6.67 17.08
N SER A 482 17.47 -7.44 16.47
CA SER A 482 16.10 -7.02 16.23
C SER A 482 15.28 -6.90 17.51
N LEU A 483 15.49 -7.80 18.47
CA LEU A 483 14.91 -7.69 19.81
C LEU A 483 15.43 -6.45 20.54
N LYS A 484 16.73 -6.15 20.40
CA LYS A 484 17.32 -4.93 20.94
C LYS A 484 16.69 -3.69 20.30
N LEU A 485 16.53 -3.65 18.98
CA LEU A 485 15.92 -2.53 18.27
C LEU A 485 14.44 -2.35 18.62
N LEU A 486 13.66 -3.44 18.73
CA LEU A 486 12.26 -3.37 19.20
C LEU A 486 12.16 -2.89 20.65
N ARG A 487 13.11 -3.28 21.50
CA ARG A 487 13.22 -2.79 22.88
C ARG A 487 13.59 -1.30 22.91
N ASP A 488 14.57 -0.89 22.11
CA ASP A 488 15.03 0.49 22.03
C ASP A 488 13.91 1.40 21.48
N LEU A 489 13.17 0.94 20.46
CA LEU A 489 11.99 1.63 19.93
C LEU A 489 10.89 1.75 20.99
N ARG A 490 10.59 0.65 21.71
CA ARG A 490 9.60 0.66 22.80
C ARG A 490 9.95 1.70 23.87
N ILE A 491 11.20 1.69 24.33
CA ILE A 491 11.72 2.63 25.33
C ILE A 491 11.60 4.06 24.81
N GLN A 492 11.96 4.29 23.55
CA GLN A 492 11.91 5.63 22.95
C GLN A 492 10.49 6.14 22.70
N LEU A 493 9.52 5.24 22.47
CA LEU A 493 8.10 5.57 22.44
C LEU A 493 7.51 5.76 23.85
N GLY A 494 8.29 5.58 24.91
CA GLY A 494 7.82 5.72 26.30
C GLY A 494 6.85 4.62 26.74
N LEU A 495 6.89 3.45 26.10
CA LEU A 495 6.02 2.32 26.43
C LEU A 495 6.68 1.41 27.46
N SER A 496 5.90 0.96 28.46
CA SER A 496 6.37 0.05 29.50
C SER A 496 6.49 -1.40 29.01
N ASP A 497 7.14 -2.27 29.79
CA ASP A 497 7.09 -3.72 29.57
C ASP A 497 5.65 -4.26 29.58
N SER A 498 4.79 -3.75 30.47
CA SER A 498 3.38 -4.14 30.54
C SER A 498 2.60 -3.79 29.27
N ASP A 499 2.92 -2.65 28.65
CA ASP A 499 2.30 -2.25 27.37
C ASP A 499 2.71 -3.17 26.23
N HIS A 500 3.99 -3.58 26.20
CA HIS A 500 4.47 -4.58 25.25
C HIS A 500 3.75 -5.92 25.43
N ASP A 501 3.63 -6.40 26.66
CA ASP A 501 2.97 -7.68 26.96
C ASP A 501 1.47 -7.62 26.63
N ALA A 502 0.80 -6.52 26.93
CA ALA A 502 -0.61 -6.31 26.58
C ALA A 502 -0.83 -6.28 25.05
N ILE A 503 0.05 -5.59 24.31
CA ILE A 503 0.03 -5.54 22.86
C ILE A 503 0.32 -6.91 22.26
N ALA A 504 1.36 -7.61 22.74
CA ALA A 504 1.71 -8.95 22.28
C ALA A 504 0.59 -9.94 22.54
N HIS A 505 -0.04 -9.88 23.72
CA HIS A 505 -1.20 -10.70 24.06
C HIS A 505 -2.40 -10.38 23.15
N ALA A 506 -2.72 -9.11 22.93
CA ALA A 506 -3.80 -8.71 22.01
C ALA A 506 -3.57 -9.20 20.58
N LEU A 507 -2.33 -9.10 20.07
CA LEU A 507 -1.94 -9.65 18.78
C LEU A 507 -2.03 -11.18 18.75
N GLY A 508 -1.70 -11.86 19.85
CA GLY A 508 -1.80 -13.31 19.97
C GLY A 508 -3.23 -13.82 20.04
N VAL A 509 -4.17 -12.99 20.50
CA VAL A 509 -5.61 -13.27 20.49
C VAL A 509 -6.21 -13.02 19.10
N GLU A 510 -5.82 -11.93 18.42
CA GLU A 510 -6.31 -11.60 17.07
C GLU A 510 -5.77 -12.54 16.00
N ASP A 511 -4.48 -12.85 16.02
CA ASP A 511 -3.85 -13.81 15.13
C ASP A 511 -2.87 -14.71 15.90
N PRO A 512 -3.37 -15.85 16.43
CA PRO A 512 -2.55 -16.84 17.12
C PRO A 512 -1.40 -17.39 16.27
N SER A 513 -1.45 -17.25 14.94
CA SER A 513 -0.39 -17.72 14.04
C SER A 513 0.88 -16.87 14.08
N LEU A 514 0.81 -15.61 14.55
CA LEU A 514 1.96 -14.71 14.68
C LEU A 514 3.01 -15.18 15.71
N PHE A 515 2.58 -15.95 16.72
CA PHE A 515 3.45 -16.43 17.81
C PHE A 515 3.88 -17.88 17.65
N ASN A 516 3.36 -18.58 16.65
CA ASN A 516 3.69 -19.97 16.42
C ASN A 516 4.86 -20.05 15.42
N SER A 517 6.05 -20.42 15.89
CA SER A 517 7.28 -20.37 15.08
C SER A 517 7.27 -21.30 13.87
N ASP A 518 6.44 -22.34 13.89
CA ASP A 518 6.18 -23.29 12.79
C ASP A 518 5.09 -22.80 11.82
N LEU A 519 4.29 -21.82 12.23
CA LEU A 519 3.15 -21.24 11.49
C LEU A 519 3.35 -19.77 11.10
N ALA A 520 4.46 -19.16 11.53
CA ALA A 520 4.88 -17.81 11.15
C ALA A 520 4.97 -17.74 9.62
N ARG A 521 3.91 -17.19 9.02
CA ARG A 521 3.73 -17.16 7.57
C ARG A 521 4.82 -16.30 6.96
N THR A 522 5.51 -16.85 5.97
CA THR A 522 6.57 -16.12 5.26
C THR A 522 6.02 -14.84 4.60
N VAL A 523 6.87 -13.84 4.31
CA VAL A 523 6.47 -12.62 3.59
C VAL A 523 5.73 -12.96 2.29
N GLU A 524 6.15 -14.03 1.65
CA GLU A 524 5.54 -14.53 0.42
C GLU A 524 4.14 -15.08 0.62
N GLU A 525 3.90 -15.79 1.73
CA GLU A 525 2.60 -16.36 2.09
C GLU A 525 1.60 -15.27 2.50
N HIS A 526 2.07 -14.25 3.24
CA HIS A 526 1.29 -13.05 3.54
C HIS A 526 0.89 -12.31 2.27
N ALA A 527 1.85 -12.04 1.37
CA ALA A 527 1.57 -11.37 0.10
C ALA A 527 0.54 -12.16 -0.73
N ARG A 528 0.70 -13.48 -0.82
CA ARG A 528 -0.21 -14.38 -1.51
C ARG A 528 -1.65 -14.30 -0.97
N ARG A 529 -1.84 -14.45 0.35
CA ARG A 529 -3.18 -14.38 0.99
C ARG A 529 -3.79 -12.98 0.87
N ARG A 530 -2.99 -11.92 1.10
CA ARG A 530 -3.44 -10.53 1.02
C ARG A 530 -3.97 -10.19 -0.38
N ASN A 531 -3.20 -10.49 -1.43
CA ASN A 531 -3.61 -10.18 -2.80
C ASN A 531 -4.86 -10.98 -3.20
N TYR A 532 -4.97 -12.23 -2.75
CA TYR A 532 -6.17 -13.02 -2.99
C TYR A 532 -7.39 -12.45 -2.25
N ARG A 533 -7.23 -12.00 -1.00
CA ARG A 533 -8.27 -11.30 -0.25
C ARG A 533 -8.70 -10.03 -0.96
N GLU A 534 -7.78 -9.19 -1.41
CA GLU A 534 -8.08 -7.97 -2.18
C GLU A 534 -8.85 -8.30 -3.48
N PHE A 535 -8.49 -9.37 -4.19
CA PHE A 535 -9.26 -9.84 -5.35
C PHE A 535 -10.69 -10.26 -4.98
N VAL A 536 -10.88 -11.03 -3.90
CA VAL A 536 -12.20 -11.45 -3.44
C VAL A 536 -13.02 -10.23 -3.01
N THR A 537 -12.42 -9.25 -2.34
CA THR A 537 -13.07 -8.00 -1.95
C THR A 537 -13.49 -7.18 -3.18
N ASP A 538 -12.65 -7.06 -4.21
CA ASP A 538 -13.00 -6.40 -5.49
C ASP A 538 -14.19 -7.08 -6.17
N LEU A 539 -14.22 -8.43 -6.17
CA LEU A 539 -15.39 -9.17 -6.67
C LEU A 539 -16.66 -8.90 -5.85
N ILE A 540 -16.56 -8.88 -4.53
CA ILE A 540 -17.70 -8.58 -3.64
C ILE A 540 -18.20 -7.17 -3.90
N GLN A 541 -17.31 -6.18 -4.01
CA GLN A 541 -17.66 -4.80 -4.31
C GLN A 541 -18.38 -4.66 -5.66
N LYS A 542 -17.93 -5.37 -6.70
CA LYS A 542 -18.64 -5.45 -7.99
C LYS A 542 -20.03 -6.05 -7.86
N GLY A 543 -20.19 -7.07 -7.03
CA GLY A 543 -21.49 -7.67 -6.74
C GLY A 543 -22.45 -6.75 -5.99
N LEU A 544 -21.94 -6.04 -4.99
CA LEU A 544 -22.68 -5.02 -4.24
C LEU A 544 -23.12 -3.86 -5.13
N ALA A 545 -22.23 -3.38 -6.01
CA ALA A 545 -22.56 -2.35 -7.00
C ALA A 545 -23.67 -2.79 -7.99
N ALA A 546 -23.78 -4.10 -8.22
CA ALA A 546 -24.84 -4.70 -9.03
C ALA A 546 -26.11 -5.06 -8.23
N GLY A 547 -26.17 -4.73 -6.92
CA GLY A 547 -27.33 -4.99 -6.06
C GLY A 547 -27.52 -6.46 -5.65
N VAL A 548 -26.47 -7.28 -5.69
CA VAL A 548 -26.53 -8.73 -5.43
C VAL A 548 -25.77 -9.06 -4.15
N ALA A 549 -26.37 -9.87 -3.27
CA ALA A 549 -25.74 -10.32 -2.04
C ALA A 549 -24.37 -10.98 -2.31
N PRO A 550 -23.34 -10.75 -1.48
CA PRO A 550 -21.98 -11.26 -1.70
C PRO A 550 -21.93 -12.78 -1.98
N LYS A 551 -22.64 -13.60 -1.20
CA LYS A 551 -22.66 -15.06 -1.43
C LYS A 551 -23.31 -15.43 -2.75
N ALA A 552 -24.41 -14.77 -3.12
CA ALA A 552 -25.10 -15.01 -4.39
C ALA A 552 -24.24 -14.58 -5.60
N TRP A 553 -23.51 -13.46 -5.48
CA TRP A 553 -22.59 -12.99 -6.52
C TRP A 553 -21.40 -13.93 -6.70
N LEU A 554 -20.81 -14.40 -5.60
CA LEU A 554 -19.68 -15.33 -5.60
C LEU A 554 -20.07 -16.74 -6.09
N ALA A 555 -21.36 -17.10 -6.00
CA ALA A 555 -21.91 -18.37 -6.49
C ALA A 555 -22.22 -18.38 -8.01
N ARG A 556 -22.17 -17.23 -8.70
CA ARG A 556 -22.42 -17.18 -10.16
C ARG A 556 -21.35 -17.96 -10.92
N ALA A 557 -21.75 -18.64 -12.00
CA ALA A 557 -20.84 -19.46 -12.80
C ALA A 557 -19.62 -18.67 -13.31
N GLU A 558 -19.83 -17.45 -13.81
CA GLU A 558 -18.76 -16.56 -14.29
C GLU A 558 -17.78 -16.15 -13.17
N THR A 559 -18.33 -15.81 -11.99
CA THR A 559 -17.53 -15.46 -10.81
C THR A 559 -16.75 -16.68 -10.30
N LEU A 560 -17.35 -17.87 -10.31
CA LEU A 560 -16.69 -19.12 -9.92
C LEU A 560 -15.54 -19.49 -10.86
N VAL A 561 -15.66 -19.21 -12.17
CA VAL A 561 -14.54 -19.39 -13.12
C VAL A 561 -13.39 -18.45 -12.76
N SER A 562 -13.70 -17.18 -12.51
CA SER A 562 -12.71 -16.16 -12.11
C SER A 562 -12.03 -16.50 -10.78
N ILE A 563 -12.82 -16.91 -9.78
CA ILE A 563 -12.32 -17.39 -8.48
C ILE A 563 -11.43 -18.61 -8.68
N ARG A 564 -11.86 -19.61 -9.45
CA ARG A 564 -11.07 -20.83 -9.69
C ARG A 564 -9.75 -20.51 -10.40
N GLN A 565 -9.76 -19.59 -11.35
CA GLN A 565 -8.56 -19.11 -12.02
C GLN A 565 -7.62 -18.40 -11.03
N MET A 566 -8.11 -17.46 -10.23
CA MET A 566 -7.30 -16.71 -9.27
C MET A 566 -6.80 -17.58 -8.12
N ARG A 567 -7.60 -18.52 -7.62
CA ARG A 567 -7.18 -19.50 -6.61
C ARG A 567 -6.01 -20.34 -7.07
N ASN A 568 -6.06 -20.81 -8.32
CA ASN A 568 -4.94 -21.50 -8.94
C ASN A 568 -3.73 -20.56 -9.04
N TRP A 569 -3.95 -19.30 -9.45
CA TRP A 569 -2.88 -18.34 -9.65
C TRP A 569 -2.13 -17.97 -8.38
N PHE A 570 -2.86 -17.76 -7.30
CA PHE A 570 -2.33 -17.47 -5.98
C PHE A 570 -2.01 -18.74 -5.19
N ASN A 571 -2.19 -19.95 -5.72
CA ASN A 571 -1.98 -21.20 -4.99
C ASN A 571 -2.68 -21.22 -3.60
N ILE A 572 -3.95 -20.84 -3.56
CA ILE A 572 -4.76 -20.75 -2.33
C ILE A 572 -5.50 -22.08 -2.11
N SER A 573 -5.29 -22.70 -0.94
CA SER A 573 -5.95 -23.97 -0.57
C SER A 573 -7.47 -23.82 -0.44
N ASP A 574 -8.23 -24.92 -0.40
CA ASP A 574 -9.69 -24.82 -0.14
C ASP A 574 -9.97 -24.27 1.25
N GLU A 575 -9.13 -24.60 2.24
CA GLU A 575 -9.21 -24.05 3.60
C GLU A 575 -8.90 -22.55 3.64
N GLU A 576 -7.79 -22.12 3.05
CA GLU A 576 -7.45 -20.69 2.99
C GLU A 576 -8.51 -19.90 2.22
N HIS A 577 -9.05 -20.49 1.15
CA HIS A 577 -10.14 -19.88 0.41
C HIS A 577 -11.41 -19.77 1.24
N ALA A 578 -11.78 -20.83 1.96
CA ALA A 578 -12.96 -20.87 2.82
C ALA A 578 -12.80 -19.93 4.03
N GLU A 579 -11.59 -19.79 4.57
CA GLU A 579 -11.23 -18.85 5.63
C GLU A 579 -11.30 -17.41 5.11
N ILE A 580 -10.67 -17.09 3.97
CA ILE A 580 -10.70 -15.75 3.37
C ILE A 580 -12.11 -15.40 2.90
N LEU A 581 -12.86 -16.34 2.32
CA LEU A 581 -14.27 -16.16 2.03
C LEU A 581 -15.06 -16.00 3.32
N GLY A 582 -14.78 -16.77 4.36
CA GLY A 582 -15.42 -16.66 5.66
C GLY A 582 -15.19 -15.28 6.27
N GLU A 583 -13.96 -14.81 6.32
CA GLU A 583 -13.62 -13.44 6.73
C GLU A 583 -14.32 -12.39 5.86
N ALA A 584 -14.40 -12.60 4.55
CA ALA A 584 -14.97 -11.64 3.61
C ALA A 584 -16.51 -11.68 3.50
N THR A 585 -17.16 -12.81 3.84
CA THR A 585 -18.60 -13.06 3.69
C THR A 585 -19.34 -13.31 5.01
N ASN A 586 -18.62 -13.69 6.06
CA ASN A 586 -19.15 -14.40 7.21
C ASN A 586 -18.74 -13.77 8.54
N ASP A 587 -18.99 -12.47 8.68
CA ASP A 587 -19.22 -11.92 10.00
C ASP A 587 -20.69 -11.63 10.24
N GLN A 588 -21.62 -12.46 9.74
CA GLN A 588 -23.07 -12.26 9.93
C GLN A 588 -23.45 -12.19 11.43
N ALA A 589 -22.77 -12.97 12.29
CA ALA A 589 -22.96 -12.92 13.75
C ALA A 589 -22.44 -11.62 14.35
N ARG A 590 -21.23 -11.16 13.99
CA ARG A 590 -20.70 -9.88 14.47
C ARG A 590 -21.36 -8.68 13.80
N LEU A 591 -21.86 -8.80 12.57
CA LEU A 591 -22.69 -7.81 11.90
C LEU A 591 -24.02 -7.69 12.65
N THR A 592 -24.62 -8.81 13.06
CA THR A 592 -25.82 -8.81 13.90
C THR A 592 -25.54 -8.23 15.28
N GLU A 593 -24.43 -8.61 15.93
CA GLU A 593 -23.98 -8.07 17.22
C GLU A 593 -23.64 -6.57 17.12
N ARG A 594 -23.02 -6.17 16.01
CA ARG A 594 -22.69 -4.77 15.70
C ARG A 594 -23.96 -3.97 15.45
N ILE A 595 -24.91 -4.48 14.67
CA ILE A 595 -26.22 -3.87 14.47
C ILE A 595 -26.96 -3.75 15.81
N ALA A 596 -26.89 -4.77 16.67
CA ALA A 596 -27.47 -4.71 18.02
C ALA A 596 -26.79 -3.65 18.91
N ALA A 597 -25.46 -3.55 18.89
CA ALA A 597 -24.71 -2.53 19.63
C ALA A 597 -24.97 -1.10 19.11
N LEU A 598 -25.06 -0.93 17.78
CA LEU A 598 -25.42 0.33 17.15
C LEU A 598 -26.89 0.71 17.47
N SER A 599 -27.79 -0.27 17.50
CA SER A 599 -29.19 -0.08 17.88
C SER A 599 -29.32 0.32 19.35
N HIS A 600 -28.51 -0.26 20.25
CA HIS A 600 -28.44 0.16 21.65
C HIS A 600 -27.91 1.61 21.78
N SER A 601 -26.88 1.96 21.01
CA SER A 601 -26.36 3.34 20.96
C SER A 601 -27.42 4.32 20.43
N LEU A 602 -28.23 3.88 19.46
CA LEU A 602 -29.36 4.66 18.93
C LEU A 602 -30.45 4.89 20.00
N LYS A 603 -30.76 3.87 20.82
CA LYS A 603 -31.69 4.02 21.96
C LYS A 603 -31.17 5.01 23.00
N TRP A 604 -29.89 4.88 23.38
CA TRP A 604 -29.28 5.78 24.35
C TRP A 604 -29.26 7.23 23.86
N THR A 605 -28.88 7.46 22.60
CA THR A 605 -28.88 8.79 22.00
C THR A 605 -30.28 9.37 21.91
N GLU A 606 -31.31 8.58 21.59
CA GLU A 606 -32.69 9.07 21.62
C GLU A 606 -33.17 9.41 23.05
N ALA A 607 -32.84 8.59 24.05
CA ALA A 607 -33.18 8.89 25.44
C ALA A 607 -32.52 10.20 25.91
N ALA A 608 -31.25 10.42 25.56
CA ALA A 608 -30.54 11.67 25.81
C ALA A 608 -31.20 12.85 25.07
N ARG A 609 -31.53 12.69 23.78
CA ARG A 609 -32.24 13.71 22.99
C ARG A 609 -33.60 14.06 23.60
N PHE A 610 -34.36 13.06 24.04
CA PHE A 610 -35.65 13.25 24.70
C PHE A 610 -35.49 14.08 25.98
N THR A 611 -34.54 13.74 26.84
CA THR A 611 -34.21 14.57 28.02
C THR A 611 -33.87 16.00 27.62
N LEU A 612 -32.98 16.19 26.65
CA LEU A 612 -32.51 17.52 26.26
C LEU A 612 -33.59 18.37 25.56
N SER A 613 -34.52 17.74 24.83
CA SER A 613 -35.64 18.45 24.19
C SER A 613 -36.63 19.09 25.17
N HIS A 614 -36.66 18.60 26.42
CA HIS A 614 -37.49 19.14 27.51
C HIS A 614 -36.68 20.04 28.46
N GLU A 615 -35.39 20.24 28.19
CA GLU A 615 -34.50 21.05 29.00
C GLU A 615 -34.46 22.49 28.45
N LYS A 616 -34.54 23.48 29.35
CA LYS A 616 -34.62 24.91 28.98
C LYS A 616 -33.24 25.53 28.77
N ARG A 617 -32.18 24.87 29.21
CA ARG A 617 -30.80 25.36 29.07
C ARG A 617 -30.42 25.46 27.58
N PRO A 618 -29.85 26.59 27.12
CA PRO A 618 -29.42 26.79 25.74
C PRO A 618 -28.52 25.67 25.21
N GLU A 619 -27.60 25.19 26.05
CA GLU A 619 -26.67 24.10 25.73
C GLU A 619 -27.40 22.82 25.34
N ALA A 620 -28.58 22.56 25.90
CA ALA A 620 -29.37 21.38 25.62
C ALA A 620 -29.81 21.33 24.15
N SER A 621 -30.21 22.46 23.57
CA SER A 621 -30.63 22.55 22.16
C SER A 621 -29.46 22.28 21.19
N LEU A 622 -28.28 22.79 21.51
CA LEU A 622 -27.05 22.60 20.71
C LEU A 622 -26.55 21.16 20.79
N LEU A 623 -26.59 20.57 21.97
CA LEU A 623 -26.25 19.16 22.18
C LEU A 623 -27.28 18.23 21.54
N ALA A 624 -28.58 18.53 21.64
CA ALA A 624 -29.64 17.77 20.96
C ALA A 624 -29.45 17.74 19.45
N LYS A 625 -29.07 18.87 18.83
CA LYS A 625 -28.70 18.94 17.41
C LYS A 625 -27.51 18.03 17.07
N THR A 626 -26.48 18.03 17.93
CA THR A 626 -25.31 17.17 17.74
C THR A 626 -25.69 15.69 17.81
N ILE A 627 -26.58 15.33 18.74
CA ILE A 627 -27.14 13.98 18.84
C ILE A 627 -27.85 13.58 17.55
N VAL A 628 -28.65 14.45 16.93
CA VAL A 628 -29.30 14.15 15.64
C VAL A 628 -28.27 13.82 14.55
N LYS A 629 -27.13 14.54 14.51
CA LYS A 629 -26.02 14.24 13.58
C LYS A 629 -25.43 12.85 13.84
N TRP A 630 -25.27 12.45 15.11
CA TRP A 630 -24.80 11.10 15.45
C TRP A 630 -25.84 10.02 15.11
N GLN A 631 -27.13 10.26 15.42
CA GLN A 631 -28.23 9.36 15.06
C GLN A 631 -28.29 9.16 13.54
N THR A 632 -28.06 10.21 12.76
CA THR A 632 -27.93 10.16 11.29
C THR A 632 -26.84 9.16 10.87
N GLN A 633 -25.65 9.25 11.47
CA GLN A 633 -24.55 8.33 11.17
C GLN A 633 -24.85 6.89 11.61
N LEU A 634 -25.40 6.71 12.81
CA LEU A 634 -25.80 5.41 13.34
C LEU A 634 -26.83 4.72 12.45
N VAL A 635 -27.89 5.43 12.05
CA VAL A 635 -28.93 4.90 11.16
C VAL A 635 -28.35 4.54 9.79
N ARG A 636 -27.44 5.36 9.25
CA ARG A 636 -26.75 5.04 8.00
C ARG A 636 -25.95 3.74 8.10
N GLU A 637 -25.17 3.59 9.17
CA GLU A 637 -24.34 2.40 9.40
C GLU A 637 -25.23 1.17 9.61
N ILE A 638 -26.30 1.26 10.40
CA ILE A 638 -27.23 0.16 10.61
C ILE A 638 -27.91 -0.26 9.29
N VAL A 639 -28.45 0.68 8.52
CA VAL A 639 -29.11 0.37 7.23
C VAL A 639 -28.10 -0.23 6.24
N HIS A 640 -26.87 0.29 6.21
CA HIS A 640 -25.80 -0.25 5.37
C HIS A 640 -25.41 -1.68 5.76
N LEU A 641 -25.21 -1.94 7.06
CA LEU A 641 -24.88 -3.29 7.56
C LEU A 641 -26.04 -4.26 7.43
N ALA A 642 -27.29 -3.80 7.57
CA ALA A 642 -28.47 -4.63 7.35
C ALA A 642 -28.64 -5.00 5.87
N ALA A 643 -28.30 -4.09 4.95
CA ALA A 643 -28.33 -4.35 3.52
C ALA A 643 -27.29 -5.38 3.05
N THR A 644 -26.26 -5.68 3.86
CA THR A 644 -25.26 -6.72 3.58
C THR A 644 -25.60 -8.09 4.18
N LEU A 645 -26.71 -8.21 4.92
CA LEU A 645 -27.17 -9.49 5.45
C LEU A 645 -27.83 -10.34 4.35
N ASP A 646 -27.56 -11.65 4.36
CA ASP A 646 -28.08 -12.58 3.35
C ASP A 646 -29.59 -12.88 3.51
N ASP A 647 -30.12 -12.75 4.74
CA ASP A 647 -31.51 -13.04 5.08
C ASP A 647 -32.31 -11.75 5.16
N ALA A 648 -33.11 -11.48 4.13
CA ALA A 648 -33.96 -10.29 4.05
C ALA A 648 -35.00 -10.23 5.18
N ALA A 649 -35.49 -11.37 5.69
CA ALA A 649 -36.42 -11.41 6.81
C ALA A 649 -35.71 -11.05 8.12
N ARG A 650 -34.48 -11.55 8.32
CA ARG A 650 -33.66 -11.19 9.48
C ARG A 650 -33.16 -9.75 9.43
N ALA A 651 -32.78 -9.26 8.24
CA ALA A 651 -32.41 -7.87 8.02
C ALA A 651 -33.59 -6.95 8.32
N ALA A 652 -34.79 -7.29 7.83
CA ALA A 652 -36.04 -6.61 8.15
C ALA A 652 -36.33 -6.61 9.65
N GLU A 653 -36.16 -7.74 10.35
CA GLU A 653 -36.34 -7.84 11.80
C GLU A 653 -35.38 -6.93 12.57
N LEU A 654 -34.12 -6.81 12.13
CA LEU A 654 -33.10 -6.00 12.79
C LEU A 654 -33.28 -4.48 12.56
N VAL A 655 -33.82 -4.06 11.42
CA VAL A 655 -34.09 -2.64 11.15
C VAL A 655 -35.47 -2.18 11.59
N ARG A 656 -36.42 -3.11 11.81
CA ARG A 656 -37.79 -2.81 12.28
C ARG A 656 -37.82 -1.90 13.53
N PRO A 657 -36.96 -2.09 14.55
CA PRO A 657 -36.95 -1.25 15.73
C PRO A 657 -36.52 0.20 15.47
N ILE A 658 -35.79 0.50 14.38
CA ILE A 658 -35.29 1.85 14.09
C ILE A 658 -36.45 2.85 13.99
N ALA A 659 -37.54 2.45 13.33
CA ALA A 659 -38.75 3.26 13.18
C ALA A 659 -39.51 3.50 14.51
N LEU A 660 -39.32 2.62 15.49
CA LEU A 660 -39.91 2.71 16.83
C LEU A 660 -39.04 3.55 17.77
N ILE A 661 -37.72 3.43 17.63
CA ILE A 661 -36.72 4.14 18.44
C ILE A 661 -36.74 5.63 18.12
N LEU A 662 -36.72 6.00 16.84
CA LEU A 662 -36.75 7.41 16.45
C LEU A 662 -38.15 7.98 16.75
N GLY A 663 -38.28 8.96 17.65
CA GLY A 663 -39.54 9.66 17.91
C GLY A 663 -40.06 10.44 16.70
N THR A 664 -41.22 11.12 16.82
CA THR A 664 -41.84 11.91 15.73
C THR A 664 -40.88 12.96 15.13
N GLU A 665 -40.10 13.64 15.97
CA GLU A 665 -39.14 14.65 15.54
C GLU A 665 -37.92 14.06 14.81
N GLY A 666 -37.30 13.02 15.38
CA GLY A 666 -36.17 12.32 14.77
C GLY A 666 -36.52 11.67 13.43
N LYS A 667 -37.76 11.17 13.29
CA LYS A 667 -38.28 10.62 12.03
C LYS A 667 -38.27 11.63 10.89
N SER A 668 -38.70 12.87 11.15
CA SER A 668 -38.75 13.91 10.12
C SER A 668 -37.36 14.30 9.61
N ALA A 669 -36.36 14.31 10.50
CA ALA A 669 -34.98 14.65 10.18
C ALA A 669 -34.26 13.56 9.37
N LEU A 670 -34.68 12.30 9.52
CA LEU A 670 -34.01 11.12 8.96
C LEU A 670 -34.78 10.45 7.81
N ALA A 671 -35.93 11.01 7.40
CA ALA A 671 -36.79 10.45 6.36
C ALA A 671 -36.07 10.28 5.01
N GLU A 672 -35.28 11.28 4.58
CA GLU A 672 -34.51 11.23 3.33
C GLU A 672 -33.58 10.00 3.28
N MET A 673 -33.02 9.58 4.42
CA MET A 673 -32.10 8.45 4.47
C MET A 673 -32.82 7.10 4.42
N ILE A 674 -34.00 7.03 5.03
CA ILE A 674 -34.86 5.84 5.00
C ILE A 674 -35.39 5.63 3.57
N ASP A 675 -35.77 6.71 2.89
CA ASP A 675 -36.25 6.66 1.51
C ASP A 675 -35.16 6.22 0.50
N MET A 676 -33.88 6.41 0.84
CA MET A 676 -32.75 5.92 0.04
C MET A 676 -32.42 4.43 0.28
N ALA A 677 -33.06 3.77 1.25
CA ALA A 677 -32.80 2.36 1.56
C ALA A 677 -33.37 1.40 0.49
N PRO A 678 -32.81 0.17 0.34
CA PRO A 678 -33.39 -0.88 -0.50
C PRO A 678 -34.86 -1.17 -0.18
N ALA A 679 -35.68 -1.49 -1.19
CA ALA A 679 -37.13 -1.62 -1.06
C ALA A 679 -37.56 -2.54 0.10
N ALA A 680 -36.96 -3.73 0.23
CA ALA A 680 -37.28 -4.67 1.32
C ALA A 680 -37.04 -4.12 2.73
N LEU A 681 -35.97 -3.33 2.93
CA LEU A 681 -35.68 -2.68 4.21
C LEU A 681 -36.59 -1.48 4.44
N ARG A 682 -36.87 -0.72 3.37
CA ARG A 682 -37.79 0.42 3.41
C ARG A 682 -39.20 -0.01 3.80
N ASP A 683 -39.69 -1.08 3.19
CA ASP A 683 -41.01 -1.67 3.49
C ASP A 683 -41.05 -2.18 4.93
N ALA A 684 -39.99 -2.85 5.41
CA ALA A 684 -39.90 -3.29 6.80
C ALA A 684 -39.92 -2.12 7.82
N ILE A 685 -39.29 -0.99 7.48
CA ILE A 685 -39.30 0.23 8.28
C ILE A 685 -40.68 0.93 8.22
N HIS A 686 -41.35 0.91 7.06
CA HIS A 686 -42.70 1.47 6.89
C HIS A 686 -43.79 0.62 7.54
N ASP A 687 -43.72 -0.71 7.48
CA ASP A 687 -44.68 -1.61 8.12
C ASP A 687 -44.67 -1.46 9.64
N ALA A 688 -43.47 -1.25 10.21
CA ALA A 688 -43.31 -0.90 11.62
C ALA A 688 -44.04 0.40 11.99
N ARG A 689 -44.16 1.34 11.04
CA ARG A 689 -44.83 2.64 11.23
C ARG A 689 -46.34 2.49 11.36
N THR A 690 -46.94 1.52 10.66
CA THR A 690 -48.39 1.29 10.63
C THR A 690 -48.89 0.36 11.74
N ALA A 691 -48.03 -0.47 12.33
CA ALA A 691 -48.39 -1.52 13.29
C ALA A 691 -48.72 -1.04 14.72
N GLY A 692 -48.70 0.26 15.00
CA GLY A 692 -49.20 0.82 16.27
C GLY A 692 -48.12 1.21 17.28
N SER A 693 -48.47 2.21 18.10
CA SER A 693 -47.64 3.01 19.01
C SER A 693 -46.99 2.29 20.21
N ALA A 694 -46.65 1.01 20.09
CA ALA A 694 -45.99 0.30 21.17
C ALA A 694 -44.46 0.56 21.14
N SER A 695 -43.89 0.90 22.31
CA SER A 695 -42.44 0.94 22.63
C SER A 695 -41.68 2.29 22.63
N TYR A 696 -42.33 3.47 22.67
CA TYR A 696 -41.60 4.71 23.08
C TYR A 696 -41.42 4.80 24.61
N PHE A 697 -42.13 3.97 25.38
CA PHE A 697 -42.03 3.88 26.83
C PHE A 697 -40.62 3.49 27.31
N GLU A 698 -39.94 2.61 26.57
CA GLU A 698 -38.55 2.20 26.88
C GLU A 698 -37.59 3.40 26.82
N ILE A 699 -37.77 4.32 25.86
CA ILE A 699 -36.97 5.54 25.75
C ILE A 699 -37.22 6.48 26.94
N ILE A 700 -38.47 6.57 27.40
CA ILE A 700 -38.84 7.35 28.59
C ILE A 700 -38.20 6.73 29.85
N GLU A 701 -38.25 5.40 30.02
CA GLU A 701 -37.62 4.72 31.15
C GLU A 701 -36.08 4.84 31.14
N MET A 702 -35.47 4.87 29.96
CA MET A 702 -34.03 5.08 29.80
C MET A 702 -33.60 6.55 30.00
N SER A 703 -34.54 7.49 29.94
CA SER A 703 -34.25 8.92 30.10
C SER A 703 -33.71 9.20 31.51
N ARG A 704 -32.72 10.10 31.58
CA ARG A 704 -32.06 10.50 32.83
C ARG A 704 -32.26 12.00 33.06
N PRO A 705 -32.10 12.50 34.29
CA PRO A 705 -32.06 13.94 34.54
C PRO A 705 -30.99 14.61 33.67
N ALA A 706 -31.25 15.84 33.22
CA ALA A 706 -30.39 16.54 32.27
C ALA A 706 -28.94 16.69 32.76
N ASP A 707 -28.71 16.90 34.06
CA ASP A 707 -27.35 16.99 34.61
C ASP A 707 -26.56 15.67 34.47
N VAL A 708 -27.24 14.53 34.60
CA VAL A 708 -26.64 13.22 34.37
C VAL A 708 -26.29 13.07 32.89
N VAL A 709 -27.16 13.54 31.99
CA VAL A 709 -26.91 13.53 30.54
C VAL A 709 -25.73 14.45 30.19
N PHE A 710 -25.64 15.67 30.73
CA PHE A 710 -24.48 16.53 30.49
C PHE A 710 -23.17 15.91 30.98
N ARG A 711 -23.18 15.23 32.13
CA ARG A 711 -22.00 14.52 32.63
C ARG A 711 -21.51 13.42 31.68
N THR A 712 -22.40 12.77 30.92
CA THR A 712 -21.99 11.74 29.95
C THR A 712 -21.23 12.31 28.75
N PHE A 713 -21.40 13.60 28.44
CA PHE A 713 -20.70 14.27 27.34
C PHE A 713 -19.32 14.81 27.72
N LEU A 714 -18.92 14.68 28.99
CA LEU A 714 -17.61 15.13 29.45
C LEU A 714 -16.47 14.27 28.89
N ASP A 715 -16.74 13.01 28.57
CA ASP A 715 -15.79 12.08 27.97
C ASP A 715 -15.87 12.06 26.42
N ASP A 716 -16.65 12.97 25.82
CA ASP A 716 -16.81 13.01 24.36
C ASP A 716 -15.50 13.39 23.67
N ARG A 717 -15.26 12.86 22.46
CA ARG A 717 -14.05 13.16 21.68
C ARG A 717 -14.04 14.58 21.12
N ASP A 718 -15.21 15.16 20.87
CA ASP A 718 -15.36 16.52 20.37
C ASP A 718 -15.21 17.54 21.52
N ALA A 719 -14.15 18.34 21.47
CA ALA A 719 -13.86 19.36 22.48
C ALA A 719 -14.99 20.39 22.63
N LEU A 720 -15.76 20.68 21.57
CA LEU A 720 -16.89 21.59 21.63
C LEU A 720 -18.09 20.98 22.37
N VAL A 721 -18.34 19.68 22.18
CA VAL A 721 -19.37 18.94 22.91
C VAL A 721 -19.05 18.92 24.41
N ARG A 722 -17.78 18.64 24.76
CA ARG A 722 -17.30 18.74 26.14
C ARG A 722 -17.49 20.14 26.71
N ALA A 723 -17.11 21.18 25.95
CA ALA A 723 -17.24 22.57 26.38
C ALA A 723 -18.70 22.97 26.64
N LEU A 724 -19.64 22.58 25.78
CA LEU A 724 -21.08 22.83 25.95
C LEU A 724 -21.63 22.10 27.17
N ALA A 725 -21.26 20.83 27.36
CA ALA A 725 -21.69 20.05 28.52
C ALA A 725 -21.18 20.64 29.84
N VAL A 726 -19.90 21.04 29.88
CA VAL A 726 -19.30 21.72 31.03
C VAL A 726 -19.96 23.08 31.28
N SER A 727 -20.23 23.88 30.25
CA SER A 727 -20.97 25.15 30.36
C SER A 727 -22.33 24.95 31.01
N ALA A 728 -23.07 23.93 30.58
CA ALA A 728 -24.40 23.61 31.12
C ALA A 728 -24.37 23.25 32.62
N LEU A 729 -23.31 22.59 33.08
CA LEU A 729 -23.11 22.20 34.48
C LEU A 729 -22.57 23.34 35.34
N ALA A 730 -21.65 24.14 34.79
CA ALA A 730 -20.99 25.23 35.50
C ALA A 730 -21.91 26.43 35.77
N ALA A 731 -22.88 26.68 34.87
CA ALA A 731 -23.83 27.78 35.03
C ALA A 731 -24.78 27.62 36.24
N GLU A 732 -24.95 26.40 36.76
CA GLU A 732 -25.94 26.08 37.82
C GLU A 732 -25.29 25.70 39.16
N SER A 733 -23.97 25.43 39.20
CA SER A 733 -23.31 24.93 40.42
C SER A 733 -21.82 25.28 40.51
N ALA A 734 -21.35 25.55 41.74
CA ALA A 734 -19.93 25.72 42.03
C ALA A 734 -19.11 24.44 41.75
N GLU A 735 -19.74 23.26 41.89
CA GLU A 735 -19.17 21.97 41.51
C GLU A 735 -18.91 21.88 40.00
N GLY A 736 -19.86 22.32 39.17
CA GLY A 736 -19.70 22.38 37.72
C GLY A 736 -18.58 23.34 37.29
N ALA A 737 -18.44 24.48 37.97
CA ALA A 737 -17.34 25.41 37.71
C ALA A 737 -15.97 24.84 38.14
N ALA A 738 -15.92 24.02 39.19
CA ALA A 738 -14.71 23.29 39.58
C ALA A 738 -14.34 22.22 38.54
N LEU A 739 -15.32 21.48 38.04
CA LEU A 739 -15.16 20.50 36.98
C LEU A 739 -14.62 21.13 35.69
N ALA A 740 -15.11 22.31 35.32
CA ALA A 740 -14.60 23.09 34.20
C ALA A 740 -13.11 23.48 34.34
N ARG A 741 -12.67 23.78 35.58
CA ARG A 741 -11.27 24.09 35.87
C ARG A 741 -10.39 22.85 35.79
N GLU A 742 -10.87 21.73 36.30
CA GLU A 742 -10.15 20.44 36.32
C GLU A 742 -9.98 19.86 34.92
N MET A 743 -11.07 19.73 34.17
CA MET A 743 -11.06 19.10 32.84
C MET A 743 -10.15 19.82 31.85
N PHE A 744 -10.01 21.13 31.99
CA PHE A 744 -9.17 21.97 31.12
C PHE A 744 -7.99 22.60 31.88
N ALA A 745 -7.47 21.89 32.88
CA ALA A 745 -6.25 22.22 33.61
C ALA A 745 -4.98 21.78 32.85
N HIS A 746 -5.10 20.72 32.04
CA HIS A 746 -4.03 20.25 31.18
C HIS A 746 -4.01 21.06 29.87
N ASN A 747 -2.80 21.26 29.32
CA ASN A 747 -2.51 22.11 28.16
C ASN A 747 -3.05 21.52 26.83
N GLU A 748 -4.30 21.05 26.81
CA GLU A 748 -5.01 20.57 25.63
C GLU A 748 -5.38 21.80 24.77
N ALA A 749 -4.91 21.83 23.52
CA ALA A 749 -5.25 22.91 22.60
C ALA A 749 -6.74 22.81 22.22
N LEU A 750 -7.56 23.72 22.74
CA LEU A 750 -8.99 23.78 22.45
C LEU A 750 -9.23 24.53 21.13
N PRO A 751 -10.22 24.10 20.33
CA PRO A 751 -10.74 24.93 19.25
C PRO A 751 -11.21 26.31 19.79
N PRO A 752 -11.08 27.40 19.01
CA PRO A 752 -11.36 28.76 19.50
C PRO A 752 -12.73 28.93 20.18
N LEU A 753 -13.78 28.31 19.62
CA LEU A 753 -15.13 28.34 20.19
C LEU A 753 -15.22 27.58 21.53
N ALA A 754 -14.57 26.41 21.62
CA ALA A 754 -14.56 25.62 22.86
C ALA A 754 -13.78 26.36 23.95
N GLU A 755 -12.67 27.01 23.60
CA GLU A 755 -11.90 27.86 24.52
C GLU A 755 -12.74 29.02 25.06
N GLU A 756 -13.47 29.73 24.19
CA GLU A 756 -14.36 30.83 24.57
C GLU A 756 -15.46 30.38 25.56
N ILE A 757 -16.07 29.22 25.31
CA ILE A 757 -17.10 28.65 26.18
C ILE A 757 -16.50 28.24 27.53
N VAL A 758 -15.37 27.54 27.51
CA VAL A 758 -14.69 27.04 28.72
C VAL A 758 -14.18 28.19 29.59
N ALA A 759 -13.64 29.25 28.97
CA ALA A 759 -13.13 30.42 29.70
C ALA A 759 -14.20 31.02 30.61
N ARG A 760 -15.46 31.10 30.15
CA ARG A 760 -16.60 31.56 30.95
C ARG A 760 -17.07 30.51 31.95
N ALA A 761 -17.15 29.25 31.52
CA ALA A 761 -17.58 28.15 32.39
C ALA A 761 -16.68 27.97 33.63
N LYS A 762 -15.36 28.23 33.52
CA LYS A 762 -14.41 28.23 34.66
C LYS A 762 -14.79 29.21 35.78
N HIS A 763 -15.57 30.24 35.46
CA HIS A 763 -16.08 31.23 36.41
C HIS A 763 -17.56 31.01 36.78
N GLY A 764 -18.18 29.91 36.32
CA GLY A 764 -19.60 29.65 36.52
C GLY A 764 -20.52 30.50 35.63
N GLU A 765 -19.98 31.12 34.57
CA GLU A 765 -20.73 31.97 33.64
C GLU A 765 -20.99 31.23 32.31
N ARG A 766 -22.16 31.47 31.70
CA ARG A 766 -22.47 31.01 30.34
C ARG A 766 -21.93 32.01 29.31
N SER A 767 -21.28 31.51 28.26
CA SER A 767 -20.83 32.38 27.17
C SER A 767 -22.03 32.95 26.37
N PRO A 768 -22.06 34.27 26.07
CA PRO A 768 -23.14 34.88 25.29
C PRO A 768 -23.35 34.24 23.91
N ILE A 769 -22.28 33.71 23.30
CA ILE A 769 -22.37 33.06 21.99
C ILE A 769 -23.27 31.82 22.01
N VAL A 770 -23.26 31.07 23.13
CA VAL A 770 -24.09 29.87 23.31
C VAL A 770 -25.57 30.23 23.27
N LEU A 771 -25.94 31.37 23.86
CA LEU A 771 -27.31 31.89 23.81
C LEU A 771 -27.72 32.17 22.36
N ILE A 772 -26.94 32.97 21.64
CA ILE A 772 -27.27 33.35 20.26
C ILE A 772 -27.34 32.11 19.35
N MET A 773 -26.40 31.18 19.49
CA MET A 773 -26.42 29.92 18.73
C MET A 773 -27.69 29.11 19.01
N ALA A 774 -28.10 28.97 20.27
CA ALA A 774 -29.34 28.28 20.63
C ALA A 774 -30.58 28.98 20.05
N GLU A 775 -30.63 30.32 20.10
CA GLU A 775 -31.74 31.10 19.55
C GLU A 775 -31.86 31.00 18.03
N LEU A 776 -30.72 30.88 17.32
CA LEU A 776 -30.73 30.62 15.88
C LEU A 776 -31.33 29.25 15.53
N LEU A 777 -31.19 28.24 16.40
CA LEU A 777 -31.75 26.90 16.17
C LEU A 777 -33.27 26.83 16.32
N VAL A 778 -33.93 27.86 16.85
CA VAL A 778 -35.40 27.96 16.84
C VAL A 778 -35.92 27.97 15.40
N SER A 779 -35.11 28.43 14.44
CA SER A 779 -35.43 28.36 13.02
C SER A 779 -34.91 27.08 12.37
N SER A 780 -35.78 26.44 11.58
CA SER A 780 -35.41 25.28 10.75
C SER A 780 -34.32 25.60 9.71
N VAL A 781 -34.11 26.88 9.36
CA VAL A 781 -33.05 27.32 8.43
C VAL A 781 -31.66 26.92 8.94
N PHE A 782 -31.41 27.09 10.24
CA PHE A 782 -30.11 26.81 10.87
C PHE A 782 -30.01 25.40 11.46
N SER A 783 -31.08 24.60 11.35
CA SER A 783 -31.14 23.23 11.87
C SER A 783 -30.12 22.29 11.21
N ARG A 784 -29.66 22.58 9.99
CA ARG A 784 -28.66 21.79 9.24
C ARG A 784 -27.24 22.37 9.23
N VAL A 785 -27.04 23.60 9.73
CA VAL A 785 -25.71 24.27 9.77
C VAL A 785 -24.84 23.66 10.87
N ASP A 786 -23.54 23.44 10.64
CA ASP A 786 -22.63 22.91 11.66
C ASP A 786 -22.44 23.89 12.84
N LEU A 787 -22.11 23.39 14.04
CA LEU A 787 -21.95 24.25 15.23
C LEU A 787 -20.84 25.28 15.07
N SER A 788 -19.77 24.94 14.35
CA SER A 788 -18.64 25.86 14.09
C SER A 788 -19.07 27.05 13.22
N GLU A 789 -19.79 26.79 12.13
CA GLU A 789 -20.35 27.81 11.25
C GLU A 789 -21.48 28.60 11.94
N LEU A 790 -22.31 27.92 12.75
CA LEU A 790 -23.34 28.57 13.55
C LEU A 790 -22.74 29.57 14.54
N ALA A 791 -21.59 29.27 15.11
CA ALA A 791 -20.86 30.18 15.98
C ALA A 791 -20.29 31.39 15.24
N GLU A 792 -19.80 31.22 14.00
CA GLU A 792 -19.36 32.35 13.16
C GLU A 792 -20.51 33.32 12.86
N ILE A 793 -21.70 32.79 12.57
CA ILE A 793 -22.91 33.60 12.40
C ILE A 793 -23.27 34.28 13.72
N ALA A 794 -23.30 33.52 14.82
CA ALA A 794 -23.64 34.02 16.14
C ALA A 794 -22.71 35.15 16.61
N ARG A 795 -21.40 35.06 16.34
CA ARG A 795 -20.39 36.10 16.64
C ARG A 795 -20.72 37.45 16.02
N ARG A 796 -21.38 37.44 14.86
CA ARG A 796 -21.71 38.63 14.08
C ARG A 796 -23.17 39.05 14.26
N SER A 797 -23.95 38.30 15.02
CA SER A 797 -25.37 38.51 15.21
C SER A 797 -25.64 39.21 16.55
N THR A 798 -26.77 39.89 16.65
CA THR A 798 -27.20 40.59 17.86
C THR A 798 -28.62 40.21 18.23
N ILE A 799 -28.90 40.10 19.54
CA ILE A 799 -30.27 39.92 20.04
C ILE A 799 -30.88 41.31 20.25
N GLU A 800 -32.00 41.57 19.58
CA GLU A 800 -32.73 42.82 19.69
C GLU A 800 -34.13 42.58 20.25
N ARG A 801 -34.62 43.51 21.07
CA ARG A 801 -35.97 43.49 21.63
C ARG A 801 -36.74 44.72 21.15
N HIS A 802 -37.93 44.48 20.63
CA HIS A 802 -38.76 45.48 19.98
C HIS A 802 -40.15 45.50 20.63
N PRO A 803 -40.64 46.65 21.12
CA PRO A 803 -42.00 46.75 21.67
C PRO A 803 -43.06 46.70 20.57
N LYS A 804 -44.31 46.46 20.97
CA LYS A 804 -45.48 46.49 20.08
C LYS A 804 -45.51 47.72 19.17
N GLY A 805 -45.85 47.51 17.90
CA GLY A 805 -45.94 48.55 16.87
C GLY A 805 -44.60 48.96 16.27
N THR A 806 -43.48 48.40 16.75
CA THR A 806 -42.17 48.65 16.13
C THR A 806 -42.09 47.97 14.78
N GLN A 807 -41.63 48.73 13.78
CA GLN A 807 -41.44 48.25 12.42
C GLN A 807 -39.96 47.88 12.22
N ILE A 808 -39.67 46.58 12.23
CA ILE A 808 -38.31 46.02 12.15
C ILE A 808 -37.77 46.11 10.72
N CYS A 809 -38.64 45.98 9.72
CA CYS A 809 -38.31 46.20 8.31
C CYS A 809 -39.33 47.15 7.69
N ARG A 810 -38.88 48.07 6.83
CA ARG A 810 -39.78 48.90 6.01
C ARG A 810 -39.68 48.53 4.54
N HIS A 811 -40.83 48.39 3.90
CA HIS A 811 -40.92 48.18 2.46
C HIS A 811 -40.12 49.26 1.69
N GLY A 812 -39.23 48.81 0.79
CA GLY A 812 -38.41 49.68 -0.05
C GLY A 812 -37.08 50.17 0.56
N GLU A 813 -36.80 49.90 1.84
CA GLU A 813 -35.48 50.19 2.44
C GLU A 813 -34.39 49.22 1.96
N SER A 814 -33.12 49.59 2.13
CA SER A 814 -31.99 48.71 1.82
C SER A 814 -31.97 47.46 2.72
N SER A 815 -31.64 46.31 2.14
CA SER A 815 -31.55 45.03 2.87
C SER A 815 -30.13 44.82 3.42
N ASP A 816 -29.92 45.22 4.66
CA ASP A 816 -28.66 45.20 5.41
C ASP A 816 -28.44 43.95 6.26
N GLY A 817 -29.48 43.14 6.47
CA GLY A 817 -29.42 41.88 7.22
C GLY A 817 -30.73 41.10 7.18
N MET A 818 -30.78 39.94 7.82
CA MET A 818 -31.98 39.13 8.01
C MET A 818 -32.24 38.91 9.49
N PHE A 819 -33.45 38.52 9.85
CA PHE A 819 -33.86 38.37 11.24
C PHE A 819 -34.49 37.01 11.49
N VAL A 820 -34.18 36.42 12.65
CA VAL A 820 -34.87 35.24 13.17
C VAL A 820 -35.75 35.67 14.34
N LEU A 821 -37.06 35.47 14.23
CA LEU A 821 -37.99 35.74 15.33
C LEU A 821 -37.85 34.65 16.38
N VAL A 822 -37.38 35.02 17.57
CA VAL A 822 -37.19 34.09 18.69
C VAL A 822 -38.45 34.00 19.55
N ARG A 823 -39.07 35.15 19.81
CA ARG A 823 -40.25 35.29 20.67
C ARG A 823 -41.10 36.46 20.20
N GLY A 824 -42.41 36.35 20.39
CA GLY A 824 -43.38 37.37 19.99
C GLY A 824 -44.03 37.04 18.64
N GLU A 825 -44.84 37.98 18.17
CA GLU A 825 -45.59 37.87 16.92
C GLU A 825 -45.34 39.08 16.04
N THR A 826 -45.26 38.84 14.74
CA THR A 826 -45.05 39.89 13.74
C THR A 826 -46.04 39.74 12.58
N VAL A 827 -46.33 40.83 11.90
CA VAL A 827 -47.10 40.85 10.65
C VAL A 827 -46.28 41.47 9.53
N ALA A 828 -46.19 40.76 8.40
CA ALA A 828 -45.57 41.25 7.19
C ALA A 828 -46.64 41.84 6.25
N TRP A 829 -46.42 43.06 5.76
CA TRP A 829 -47.38 43.75 4.89
C TRP A 829 -46.72 44.63 3.82
N VAL A 830 -47.42 44.88 2.72
CA VAL A 830 -47.01 45.82 1.66
C VAL A 830 -48.01 46.97 1.51
N PRO A 831 -47.57 48.18 1.12
CA PRO A 831 -48.46 49.30 0.89
C PRO A 831 -49.34 49.07 -0.35
N GLU A 832 -50.66 49.22 -0.23
CA GLU A 832 -51.62 49.23 -1.35
C GLU A 832 -52.30 50.61 -1.47
N LYS A 833 -52.93 50.90 -2.62
CA LYS A 833 -53.57 52.21 -2.90
C LYS A 833 -54.56 52.67 -1.82
N ASN A 834 -55.20 51.75 -1.08
CA ASN A 834 -56.19 52.04 -0.04
C ASN A 834 -55.92 51.31 1.30
N GLY A 835 -54.66 51.05 1.66
CA GLY A 835 -54.34 50.44 2.96
C GLY A 835 -53.05 49.63 2.97
N ARG A 836 -53.01 48.59 3.80
CA ARG A 836 -51.91 47.63 3.86
C ARG A 836 -52.42 46.23 3.53
N GLU A 837 -51.75 45.56 2.59
CA GLU A 837 -52.02 44.15 2.29
C GLU A 837 -51.14 43.28 3.20
N ILE A 838 -51.75 42.40 3.99
CA ILE A 838 -51.02 41.46 4.84
C ILE A 838 -50.59 40.26 3.98
N ILE A 839 -49.29 40.05 3.88
CA ILE A 839 -48.70 38.96 3.08
C ILE A 839 -48.17 37.81 3.92
N GLY A 840 -48.16 37.96 5.25
CA GLY A 840 -47.74 36.90 6.16
C GLY A 840 -47.81 37.30 7.63
N ARG A 841 -47.83 36.30 8.50
CA ARG A 841 -47.67 36.46 9.95
C ARG A 841 -46.49 35.60 10.39
N GLY A 842 -45.67 36.12 11.31
CA GLY A 842 -44.52 35.43 11.86
C GLY A 842 -44.71 35.12 13.34
N SER A 843 -44.40 33.89 13.72
CA SER A 843 -44.22 33.43 15.10
C SER A 843 -42.77 33.02 15.36
N ALA A 844 -42.43 32.60 16.57
CA ALA A 844 -41.11 32.05 16.89
C ALA A 844 -40.64 31.02 15.83
N GLY A 845 -39.37 31.13 15.41
CA GLY A 845 -38.75 30.35 14.34
C GLY A 845 -38.89 30.97 12.94
N THR A 846 -39.77 31.95 12.75
CA THR A 846 -39.96 32.64 11.47
C THR A 846 -38.73 33.45 11.12
N VAL A 847 -38.29 33.32 9.87
CA VAL A 847 -37.20 34.10 9.30
C VAL A 847 -37.80 35.17 8.38
N PHE A 848 -37.32 36.40 8.46
CA PHE A 848 -37.75 37.46 7.56
C PHE A 848 -36.59 38.38 7.16
N GLY A 849 -36.73 39.02 6.00
CA GLY A 849 -35.72 39.90 5.41
C GLY A 849 -34.65 39.19 4.59
N GLU A 850 -34.72 37.85 4.49
CA GLU A 850 -33.85 36.96 3.73
C GLU A 850 -33.89 37.22 2.22
N LEU A 851 -35.07 37.52 1.66
CA LEU A 851 -35.22 37.75 0.21
C LEU A 851 -34.37 38.92 -0.29
N GLY A 852 -34.36 40.02 0.44
CA GLY A 852 -33.60 41.22 0.06
C GLY A 852 -32.09 41.03 0.21
N VAL A 853 -31.66 40.22 1.19
CA VAL A 853 -30.26 39.82 1.38
C VAL A 853 -29.80 38.96 0.20
N ILE A 854 -30.55 37.91 -0.16
CA ILE A 854 -30.17 36.96 -1.21
C ILE A 854 -30.28 37.57 -2.61
N SER A 855 -31.35 38.31 -2.90
CA SER A 855 -31.60 38.87 -4.24
C SER A 855 -30.87 40.18 -4.52
N GLY A 856 -30.28 40.80 -3.49
CA GLY A 856 -29.68 42.13 -3.61
C GLY A 856 -30.69 43.27 -3.79
N ARG A 857 -31.99 43.01 -3.65
CA ARG A 857 -33.06 44.02 -3.83
C ARG A 857 -33.43 44.69 -2.49
N PRO A 858 -34.08 45.88 -2.54
CA PRO A 858 -34.70 46.49 -1.36
C PRO A 858 -35.71 45.56 -0.67
N ARG A 859 -36.03 45.85 0.59
CA ARG A 859 -36.96 45.08 1.43
C ARG A 859 -38.30 44.91 0.72
N ALA A 860 -38.69 43.64 0.51
CA ALA A 860 -39.91 43.28 -0.21
C ALA A 860 -41.21 43.57 0.56
N ALA A 861 -41.14 43.75 1.88
CA ALA A 861 -42.28 44.02 2.74
C ALA A 861 -41.87 44.74 4.01
N SER A 862 -42.84 45.40 4.64
CA SER A 862 -42.75 45.91 5.99
C SER A 862 -43.02 44.79 6.99
N VAL A 863 -42.27 44.71 8.09
CA VAL A 863 -42.51 43.75 9.18
C VAL A 863 -42.70 44.51 10.48
N GLU A 864 -43.85 44.34 11.13
CA GLU A 864 -44.28 45.07 12.33
C GLU A 864 -44.59 44.12 13.48
N VAL A 865 -44.18 44.47 14.70
CA VAL A 865 -44.43 43.69 15.92
C VAL A 865 -45.88 43.85 16.39
N THR A 866 -46.59 42.74 16.56
CA THR A 866 -48.02 42.73 16.98
C THR A 866 -48.20 42.32 18.44
N SER A 867 -47.27 41.56 19.00
CA SER A 867 -47.22 41.23 20.43
C SER A 867 -46.71 42.41 21.27
N ASP A 868 -46.84 42.33 22.59
CA ASP A 868 -46.36 43.39 23.51
C ASP A 868 -44.85 43.64 23.37
N GLU A 869 -44.08 42.57 23.16
CA GLU A 869 -42.64 42.59 22.84
C GLU A 869 -42.35 41.46 21.84
N ALA A 870 -41.37 41.68 20.95
CA ALA A 870 -40.75 40.65 20.13
C ALA A 870 -39.22 40.66 20.29
N THR A 871 -38.62 39.48 20.36
CA THR A 871 -37.18 39.28 20.40
C THR A 871 -36.73 38.69 19.08
N VAL A 872 -35.72 39.28 18.46
CA VAL A 872 -35.15 38.81 17.19
C VAL A 872 -33.64 38.63 17.30
N VAL A 873 -33.09 37.66 16.57
CA VAL A 873 -31.66 37.61 16.26
C VAL A 873 -31.44 38.32 14.92
N ALA A 874 -30.77 39.45 14.94
CA ALA A 874 -30.38 40.22 13.75
C ALA A 874 -29.05 39.69 13.21
N ILE A 875 -29.05 39.26 11.94
CA ILE A 875 -27.90 38.68 11.25
C ILE A 875 -27.50 39.61 10.11
N PRO A 876 -26.30 40.21 10.13
CA PRO A 876 -25.88 41.15 9.10
C PRO A 876 -25.67 40.43 7.76
N ARG A 877 -25.96 41.13 6.65
CA ARG A 877 -25.85 40.59 5.28
C ARG A 877 -24.51 39.90 5.01
N ARG A 878 -23.39 40.50 5.44
CA ARG A 878 -22.05 39.92 5.26
C ARG A 878 -21.89 38.55 5.90
N ALA A 879 -22.53 38.30 7.05
CA ALA A 879 -22.48 36.99 7.70
C ALA A 879 -23.27 35.94 6.91
N VAL A 880 -24.37 36.35 6.27
CA VAL A 880 -25.18 35.48 5.40
C VAL A 880 -24.43 35.16 4.10
N ASP A 881 -23.83 36.17 3.46
CA ASP A 881 -23.06 36.01 2.23
C ASP A 881 -21.86 35.06 2.44
N ASP A 882 -21.12 35.22 3.55
CA ASP A 882 -20.01 34.33 3.91
C ASP A 882 -20.48 32.88 4.15
N LEU A 883 -21.62 32.69 4.81
CA LEU A 883 -22.20 31.37 5.06
C LEU A 883 -22.59 30.66 3.76
N LEU A 884 -23.26 31.38 2.84
CA LEU A 884 -23.67 30.85 1.54
C LEU A 884 -22.47 30.45 0.67
N GLY A 885 -21.32 31.09 0.84
CA GLY A 885 -20.08 30.74 0.14
C GLY A 885 -19.35 29.50 0.70
N ARG A 886 -19.65 29.08 1.93
CA ARG A 886 -18.89 28.05 2.67
C ARG A 886 -19.68 26.77 2.94
N ASP A 887 -20.99 26.86 3.17
CA ASP A 887 -21.82 25.70 3.57
C ASP A 887 -22.95 25.43 2.57
N ALA A 888 -22.81 24.36 1.80
CA ALA A 888 -23.81 23.90 0.83
C ALA A 888 -25.16 23.52 1.49
N SER A 889 -25.15 23.08 2.75
CA SER A 889 -26.37 22.73 3.50
C SER A 889 -27.15 23.99 3.89
N ALA A 890 -26.45 25.05 4.25
CA ALA A 890 -27.05 26.35 4.54
C ALA A 890 -27.72 26.93 3.29
N VAL A 891 -27.05 26.86 2.13
CA VAL A 891 -27.60 27.26 0.83
C VAL A 891 -28.91 26.51 0.53
N GLN A 892 -28.93 25.18 0.69
CA GLN A 892 -30.12 24.37 0.46
C GLN A 892 -31.28 24.72 1.39
N SER A 893 -31.02 24.89 2.69
CA SER A 893 -32.06 25.26 3.68
C SER A 893 -32.68 26.63 3.40
N ILE A 894 -31.83 27.61 3.03
CA ILE A 894 -32.26 28.97 2.69
C ILE A 894 -33.06 28.95 1.38
N LEU A 895 -32.59 28.26 0.34
CA LEU A 895 -33.32 28.09 -0.92
C LEU A 895 -34.69 27.42 -0.71
N LYS A 896 -34.77 26.39 0.14
CA LYS A 896 -36.04 25.72 0.46
C LYS A 896 -37.03 26.67 1.12
N THR A 897 -36.55 27.53 2.01
CA THR A 897 -37.37 28.54 2.70
C THR A 897 -37.88 29.60 1.72
N VAL A 898 -37.00 30.13 0.86
CA VAL A 898 -37.36 31.09 -0.19
C VAL A 898 -38.35 30.49 -1.18
N THR A 899 -38.14 29.23 -1.58
CA THR A 899 -39.03 28.54 -2.51
C THR A 899 -40.41 28.31 -1.90
N GLY A 900 -40.48 27.91 -0.62
CA GLY A 900 -41.74 27.77 0.11
C GLY A 900 -42.53 29.07 0.14
N TYR A 901 -41.87 30.18 0.50
CA TYR A 901 -42.49 31.51 0.52
C TYR A 901 -43.02 31.95 -0.86
N LEU A 902 -42.27 31.70 -1.94
CA LEU A 902 -42.72 32.00 -3.30
C LEU A 902 -43.92 31.15 -3.72
N LEU A 903 -43.93 29.87 -3.36
CA LEU A 903 -45.04 28.96 -3.67
C LEU A 903 -46.33 29.37 -2.93
N ASP A 904 -46.24 29.71 -1.65
CA ASP A 904 -47.38 30.16 -0.85
C ASP A 904 -47.96 31.48 -1.38
N ASN A 905 -47.10 32.43 -1.77
CA ASN A 905 -47.53 33.68 -2.40
C ASN A 905 -48.14 33.48 -3.79
N MET A 906 -47.59 32.60 -4.61
CA MET A 906 -48.16 32.27 -5.92
C MET A 906 -49.53 31.57 -5.77
N ALA A 907 -49.68 30.69 -4.78
CA ALA A 907 -50.95 30.05 -4.46
C ALA A 907 -51.99 31.08 -3.98
N ALA A 908 -51.60 32.02 -3.10
CA ALA A 908 -52.46 33.09 -2.62
C ALA A 908 -52.87 34.06 -3.75
N ALA A 909 -51.94 34.47 -4.61
CA ALA A 909 -52.21 35.30 -5.78
C ALA A 909 -53.12 34.59 -6.78
N SER A 910 -52.91 33.29 -7.02
CA SER A 910 -53.78 32.47 -7.86
C SER A 910 -55.18 32.32 -7.28
N ALA A 911 -55.32 32.20 -5.95
CA ALA A 911 -56.62 32.14 -5.28
C ALA A 911 -57.37 33.48 -5.35
N LYS A 912 -56.67 34.61 -5.15
CA LYS A 912 -57.21 35.98 -5.25
C LYS A 912 -57.68 36.27 -6.69
N ALA A 913 -56.88 35.92 -7.69
CA ALA A 913 -57.25 36.04 -9.11
C ALA A 913 -58.46 35.17 -9.49
N LYS A 914 -58.59 33.97 -8.91
CA LYS A 914 -59.75 33.09 -9.12
C LYS A 914 -61.03 33.62 -8.47
N GLN A 915 -60.89 34.31 -7.34
CA GLN A 915 -61.99 34.93 -6.60
C GLN A 915 -62.47 36.22 -7.26
N GLU A 916 -61.57 37.04 -7.81
CA GLU A 916 -61.90 38.23 -8.61
C GLU A 916 -62.57 37.88 -9.95
N LEU A 917 -62.16 36.78 -10.59
CA LEU A 917 -62.84 36.26 -11.80
C LEU A 917 -64.25 35.68 -11.52
N GLN A 918 -64.58 35.38 -10.26
CA GLN A 918 -65.89 34.89 -9.85
C GLN A 918 -66.83 36.00 -9.36
N THR A 919 -66.30 37.20 -9.07
CA THR A 919 -67.06 38.37 -8.61
C THR A 919 -67.16 39.49 -9.66
N SER A 920 -66.45 39.39 -10.78
CA SER A 920 -66.67 40.17 -12.02
C SER A 920 -67.66 39.48 -12.95
#